data_AF-A0A7G1HWZ9-F1
#
_entry.id   AF-A0A7G1HWZ9-F1
#
_cell.length_a   1.000
_cell.length_b   1.000
_cell.length_c   1.000
_cell.angle_alpha   90.00
_cell.angle_beta   90.00
_cell.angle_gamma   90.00
#
_symmetry.space_group_name_H-M   'P 1'
#
loop_
_entity.id
_entity.type
_entity.pdbx_description
1 polymer ?
#
loop_
_entity_poly.entity_id
_entity_poly.type
_entity_poly.pdbx_seq_one_letter_code
_entity_poly.pdbx_strand_id
1 'polypeptide(L)'
;MCESFRKLTIKEIDILKNQQCMSDDWSSIDVAKDFNPEHIFHTRFSGKIKMGVFEKSFTLPGGFKKHSGLRHVSLHNCTLGNNVLIENVSNYIANYSIGNDTFIQNVNVILVDGKSTFGNGTEVSVLNETGGREVPIYNKMSAHLAYIIAMYRHRPILIEKLKKMIDDYASEVSSETGYIGENVSIINTGTIKNVCIGDCCIINGTSKLENGTVNSNSTDPVTIGCNVMADDFIISSGSHISDGVVMLRCFIGQGCSLSHLFSAHDSLFFSNCQGENGEACAIFAGPYTVSMHKSSLLIAGMFSFLNAGSGSNQSNHMYKLGPIHQGVVERGSKTTSDSYILWPAKIGAFSLVMGRHVRHPDTSALPFSYLIEKGSETYIVPGVNLRSVGTIRDALKWPKRDNRKDPEKLDCINFNLLSPYTIQKMLTAIDVLRSLQKSSGETSEVYSYQSACIKNSSLVKGITLYSKAINKFLGNSIIKRLEKTHFNSNQEIRERLQPTIEGGSGEWLDLSGLIAPKAEIDKLISGIETGIITSLETIHSTFAELHKNYYDLEWTWAYEVTQKWYGKSISKITAEDITEIVNIWKDAVVSLDEMLYADAKKEFSMTAKTGFGVDGNSQQKNTDFEQVRGVFDSNPFVQTVNKHIEDKTNLGNELIGRIAPLVYTE
;
A
#
# COMPACT_ATOMS: atom_id res chain seq x y z
N MET A 1 27.30 22.18 6.78
CA MET A 1 28.66 22.78 6.75
C MET A 1 29.28 22.54 8.12
N CYS A 2 30.53 22.06 8.18
CA CYS A 2 31.23 21.78 9.45
C CYS A 2 31.42 23.07 10.24
N GLU A 3 30.57 23.30 11.24
CA GLU A 3 30.83 24.31 12.25
C GLU A 3 32.12 23.96 12.98
N SER A 4 33.06 24.90 13.04
CA SER A 4 34.28 24.74 13.81
C SER A 4 33.91 24.73 15.29
N PHE A 5 33.97 23.56 15.91
CA PHE A 5 33.81 23.41 17.35
C PHE A 5 35.08 23.86 18.10
N ARG A 6 34.89 24.47 19.28
CA ARG A 6 35.94 24.85 20.22
C ARG A 6 35.63 24.38 21.63
N LYS A 7 36.62 24.40 22.51
CA LYS A 7 36.39 24.19 23.94
C LYS A 7 35.66 25.38 24.56
N LEU A 8 34.97 25.12 25.66
CA LEU A 8 34.45 26.17 26.53
C LEU A 8 35.59 27.03 27.08
N THR A 9 35.36 28.34 27.11
CA THR A 9 36.23 29.29 27.82
C THR A 9 35.92 29.28 29.31
N ILE A 10 36.87 29.75 30.12
CA ILE A 10 36.69 29.83 31.59
C ILE A 10 35.45 30.69 31.94
N LYS A 11 35.24 31.81 31.23
CA LYS A 11 34.07 32.68 31.44
C LYS A 11 32.76 31.95 31.19
N GLU A 12 32.67 31.14 30.15
CA GLU A 12 31.46 30.37 29.84
C GLU A 12 31.21 29.28 30.89
N ILE A 13 32.26 28.61 31.36
CA ILE A 13 32.16 27.62 32.45
C ILE A 13 31.61 28.27 33.72
N ASP A 14 32.07 29.47 34.07
CA ASP A 14 31.60 30.19 35.25
C ASP A 14 30.13 30.62 35.12
N ILE A 15 29.70 31.04 33.91
CA ILE A 15 28.28 31.33 33.63
C ILE A 15 27.44 30.06 33.82
N LEU A 16 27.84 28.93 33.24
CA LEU A 16 27.13 27.66 33.36
C LEU A 16 27.01 27.19 34.81
N LYS A 17 28.08 27.30 35.60
CA LYS A 17 28.05 26.98 37.05
C LYS A 17 27.08 27.88 37.81
N ASN A 18 27.07 29.19 37.53
CA ASN A 18 26.13 30.12 38.16
C ASN A 18 24.67 29.79 37.82
N GLN A 19 24.42 29.30 36.60
CA GLN A 19 23.13 28.79 36.15
C GLN A 19 22.79 27.38 36.69
N GLN A 20 23.52 26.89 37.69
CA GLN A 20 23.34 25.60 38.34
C GLN A 20 23.59 24.40 37.41
N CYS A 21 24.48 24.55 36.42
CA CYS A 21 24.91 23.45 35.58
C CYS A 21 26.11 22.71 36.18
N MET A 22 26.18 21.41 35.92
CA MET A 22 27.24 20.53 36.40
C MET A 22 27.83 19.76 35.22
N SER A 23 29.13 19.52 35.23
CA SER A 23 29.77 18.58 34.30
C SER A 23 30.70 17.66 35.07
N ASP A 24 30.73 16.38 34.69
CA ASP A 24 31.73 15.44 35.19
C ASP A 24 33.16 15.85 34.73
N ASP A 25 33.26 16.42 33.52
CA ASP A 25 34.48 17.02 32.96
C ASP A 25 34.10 18.17 32.01
N TRP A 26 34.54 19.40 32.28
CA TRP A 26 34.26 20.54 31.39
C TRP A 26 35.11 20.50 30.11
N SER A 27 36.23 19.79 30.11
CA SER A 27 37.12 19.66 28.95
C SER A 27 36.56 18.72 27.88
N SER A 28 35.58 17.87 28.22
CA SER A 28 34.89 16.97 27.29
C SER A 28 33.73 17.62 26.54
N ILE A 29 33.50 18.92 26.76
CA ILE A 29 32.45 19.70 26.10
C ILE A 29 33.05 20.54 24.97
N ASP A 30 32.54 20.35 23.76
CA ASP A 30 32.82 21.17 22.60
C ASP A 30 31.59 22.02 22.23
N VAL A 31 31.80 23.27 21.86
CA VAL A 31 30.74 24.22 21.51
C VAL A 31 31.03 24.91 20.17
N ALA A 32 29.97 25.33 19.47
CA ALA A 32 30.11 26.15 18.26
C ALA A 32 30.89 27.44 18.54
N LYS A 33 31.50 28.01 17.49
CA LYS A 33 32.34 29.23 17.60
C LYS A 33 31.61 30.38 18.32
N ASP A 34 30.37 30.62 17.92
CA ASP A 34 29.51 31.73 18.39
C ASP A 34 28.55 31.31 19.52
N PHE A 35 28.90 30.24 20.25
CA PHE A 35 28.12 29.73 21.37
C PHE A 35 27.90 30.77 22.48
N ASN A 36 26.67 30.82 23.01
CA ASN A 36 26.29 31.63 24.17
C ASN A 36 25.64 30.73 25.25
N PRO A 37 26.19 30.66 26.48
CA PRO A 37 25.63 29.83 27.56
C PRO A 37 24.37 30.42 28.24
N GLU A 38 23.92 31.64 27.91
CA GLU A 38 22.83 32.34 28.61
C GLU A 38 21.49 31.58 28.69
N HIS A 39 21.25 30.62 27.80
CA HIS A 39 20.01 29.84 27.75
C HIS A 39 20.13 28.41 28.28
N ILE A 40 21.17 28.11 29.06
CA ILE A 40 21.41 26.79 29.65
C ILE A 40 21.27 26.89 31.17
N PHE A 41 20.36 26.13 31.77
CA PHE A 41 20.07 26.17 33.22
C PHE A 41 19.86 24.77 33.78
N HIS A 42 20.28 24.54 35.02
CA HIS A 42 20.03 23.28 35.74
C HIS A 42 20.32 22.02 34.90
N THR A 43 21.44 22.03 34.17
CA THR A 43 21.80 20.96 33.23
C THR A 43 23.00 20.18 33.73
N ARG A 44 22.92 18.84 33.68
CA ARG A 44 24.05 17.94 33.98
C ARG A 44 24.64 17.37 32.70
N PHE A 45 25.94 17.52 32.54
CA PHE A 45 26.71 16.99 31.43
C PHE A 45 27.59 15.82 31.88
N SER A 46 27.64 14.78 31.08
CA SER A 46 28.48 13.60 31.28
C SER A 46 29.01 13.07 29.94
N GLY A 47 30.21 12.50 29.93
CA GLY A 47 30.84 11.98 28.73
C GLY A 47 31.16 13.07 27.70
N LYS A 48 31.07 12.76 26.40
CA LYS A 48 31.40 13.69 25.30
C LYS A 48 30.18 14.50 24.90
N ILE A 49 30.23 15.82 25.05
CA ILE A 49 29.12 16.70 24.69
C ILE A 49 29.55 17.65 23.57
N LYS A 50 28.70 17.80 22.55
CA LYS A 50 28.84 18.85 21.53
C LYS A 50 27.58 19.69 21.48
N MET A 51 27.70 21.02 21.45
CA MET A 51 26.55 21.93 21.40
C MET A 51 26.69 22.99 20.31
N GLY A 52 25.63 23.15 19.51
CA GLY A 52 25.43 24.28 18.61
C GLY A 52 25.07 25.57 19.34
N VAL A 53 24.57 26.56 18.60
CA VAL A 53 24.10 27.85 19.15
C VAL A 53 22.65 27.77 19.65
N PHE A 54 22.24 28.71 20.52
CA PHE A 54 20.86 28.82 21.03
C PHE A 54 20.36 30.25 20.81
N GLU A 55 19.78 30.56 19.65
CA GLU A 55 19.44 31.93 19.24
C GLU A 55 17.96 32.11 18.88
N LYS A 56 17.27 31.01 18.54
CA LYS A 56 15.86 31.05 18.11
C LYS A 56 14.90 30.84 19.27
N SER A 57 13.65 31.23 19.03
CA SER A 57 12.51 30.92 19.88
C SER A 57 11.44 30.12 19.14
N PHE A 58 10.89 29.12 19.80
CA PHE A 58 9.76 28.31 19.37
C PHE A 58 8.44 28.99 19.76
N THR A 59 7.44 28.92 18.89
CA THR A 59 6.07 29.36 19.19
C THR A 59 5.17 28.15 19.30
N LEU A 60 4.60 27.95 20.49
CA LEU A 60 3.72 26.82 20.82
C LEU A 60 2.25 27.19 20.58
N PRO A 61 1.34 26.19 20.51
CA PRO A 61 -0.10 26.43 20.49
C PRO A 61 -0.53 27.40 21.60
N GLY A 62 -1.42 28.34 21.26
CA GLY A 62 -1.80 29.44 22.15
C GLY A 62 -0.86 30.65 22.12
N GLY A 63 0.16 30.64 21.25
CA GLY A 63 1.07 31.79 21.05
C GLY A 63 2.17 31.90 22.11
N PHE A 64 2.32 30.88 22.96
CA PHE A 64 3.35 30.86 24.01
C PHE A 64 4.73 30.66 23.39
N LYS A 65 5.68 31.55 23.70
CA LYS A 65 7.03 31.52 23.14
C LYS A 65 8.03 30.93 24.12
N LYS A 66 8.90 30.06 23.63
CA LYS A 66 10.03 29.49 24.38
C LYS A 66 11.33 29.69 23.64
N HIS A 67 12.35 30.16 24.34
CA HIS A 67 13.68 30.28 23.76
C HIS A 67 14.38 28.92 23.69
N SER A 68 15.08 28.63 22.59
CA SER A 68 16.00 27.48 22.48
C SER A 68 17.01 27.46 23.63
N GLY A 69 17.48 26.28 24.02
CA GLY A 69 18.32 26.10 25.20
C GLY A 69 18.10 24.78 25.93
N LEU A 70 18.76 24.63 27.07
CA LEU A 70 18.70 23.43 27.89
C LEU A 70 18.23 23.80 29.28
N ARG A 71 17.17 23.16 29.79
CA ARG A 71 16.65 23.44 31.14
C ARG A 71 16.23 22.16 31.84
N HIS A 72 16.78 21.90 33.02
CA HIS A 72 16.44 20.70 33.81
C HIS A 72 16.60 19.40 33.00
N VAL A 73 17.84 19.12 32.58
CA VAL A 73 18.16 17.95 31.74
C VAL A 73 19.50 17.33 32.15
N SER A 74 19.59 16.01 32.08
CA SER A 74 20.86 15.27 32.15
C SER A 74 21.20 14.69 30.78
N LEU A 75 22.39 15.01 30.28
CA LEU A 75 22.88 14.56 28.97
C LEU A 75 24.15 13.74 29.13
N HIS A 76 24.22 12.61 28.43
CA HIS A 76 25.40 11.74 28.37
C HIS A 76 25.77 11.41 26.91
N ASN A 77 26.99 11.70 26.46
CA ASN A 77 27.43 11.40 25.09
C ASN A 77 26.47 11.93 23.99
N CYS A 78 26.16 13.23 24.04
CA CYS A 78 25.20 13.85 23.12
C CYS A 78 25.87 14.87 22.21
N THR A 79 25.47 14.89 20.94
CA THR A 79 25.74 15.98 20.00
C THR A 79 24.44 16.72 19.73
N LEU A 80 24.41 18.02 20.00
CA LEU A 80 23.24 18.89 19.83
C LEU A 80 23.52 19.89 18.71
N GLY A 81 22.64 19.93 17.72
CA GLY A 81 22.64 20.93 16.67
C GLY A 81 22.26 22.32 17.19
N ASN A 82 22.10 23.25 16.25
CA ASN A 82 21.70 24.62 16.53
C ASN A 82 20.23 24.70 16.92
N ASN A 83 19.92 25.64 17.83
CA ASN A 83 18.59 26.04 18.23
C ASN A 83 17.73 24.90 18.79
N VAL A 84 18.37 23.87 19.35
CA VAL A 84 17.65 22.80 20.05
C VAL A 84 17.04 23.34 21.34
N LEU A 85 15.83 22.92 21.66
CA LEU A 85 15.22 23.10 22.97
C LEU A 85 15.06 21.75 23.66
N ILE A 86 15.70 21.57 24.82
CA ILE A 86 15.48 20.40 25.68
C ILE A 86 15.10 20.87 27.07
N GLU A 87 13.86 20.59 27.49
CA GLU A 87 13.34 21.06 28.78
C GLU A 87 12.64 19.97 29.60
N ASN A 88 12.89 19.99 30.90
CA ASN A 88 12.18 19.20 31.92
C ASN A 88 12.25 17.68 31.64
N VAL A 89 13.46 17.20 31.34
CA VAL A 89 13.72 15.76 31.23
C VAL A 89 13.93 15.21 32.64
N SER A 90 12.96 14.48 33.17
CA SER A 90 13.01 14.00 34.57
C SER A 90 14.08 12.94 34.85
N ASN A 91 14.71 12.39 33.80
CA ASN A 91 15.73 11.35 33.89
C ASN A 91 16.96 11.74 33.04
N TYR A 92 17.24 11.07 31.92
CA TYR A 92 18.37 11.45 31.05
C TYR A 92 18.13 11.19 29.57
N ILE A 93 18.97 11.84 28.75
CA ILE A 93 19.19 11.50 27.34
C ILE A 93 20.62 11.00 27.18
N ALA A 94 20.81 9.85 26.54
CA ALA A 94 22.15 9.27 26.35
C ALA A 94 22.42 8.74 24.95
N ASN A 95 23.62 8.98 24.44
CA ASN A 95 24.14 8.42 23.18
C ASN A 95 23.30 8.83 21.95
N TYR A 96 23.07 10.13 21.78
CA TYR A 96 22.28 10.66 20.65
C TYR A 96 22.95 11.84 19.93
N SER A 97 22.79 11.87 18.61
CA SER A 97 22.94 13.07 17.80
C SER A 97 21.55 13.67 17.54
N ILE A 98 21.36 14.93 17.92
CA ILE A 98 20.10 15.66 17.83
C ILE A 98 20.26 16.82 16.85
N GLY A 99 19.45 16.82 15.80
CA GLY A 99 19.49 17.78 14.71
C GLY A 99 18.98 19.18 15.08
N ASN A 100 19.20 20.11 14.17
CA ASN A 100 18.86 21.53 14.35
C ASN A 100 17.36 21.74 14.59
N ASP A 101 17.03 22.82 15.29
CA ASP A 101 15.64 23.28 15.48
C ASP A 101 14.71 22.22 16.12
N THR A 102 15.29 21.28 16.85
CA THR A 102 14.55 20.17 17.50
C THR A 102 13.99 20.60 18.85
N PHE A 103 12.76 20.20 19.13
CA PHE A 103 12.02 20.51 20.34
C PHE A 103 11.76 19.23 21.15
N ILE A 104 12.34 19.13 22.35
CA ILE A 104 12.17 17.99 23.26
C ILE A 104 11.68 18.51 24.62
N GLN A 105 10.52 18.04 25.07
CA GLN A 105 9.94 18.48 26.34
C GLN A 105 9.23 17.34 27.08
N ASN A 106 9.45 17.25 28.40
CA ASN A 106 8.76 16.33 29.31
C ASN A 106 8.93 14.85 28.89
N VAL A 107 10.16 14.34 28.98
CA VAL A 107 10.49 12.96 28.57
C VAL A 107 11.17 12.18 29.70
N ASN A 108 10.87 10.88 29.87
CA ASN A 108 11.44 10.01 30.90
C ASN A 108 11.95 8.65 30.34
N VAL A 109 12.57 8.60 29.17
CA VAL A 109 14.02 8.43 28.94
C VAL A 109 14.19 8.21 27.42
N ILE A 110 15.21 8.84 26.84
CA ILE A 110 15.64 8.57 25.46
C ILE A 110 17.11 8.14 25.47
N LEU A 111 17.43 6.91 25.09
CA LEU A 111 18.82 6.42 25.09
C LEU A 111 19.10 5.40 24.00
N VAL A 112 20.37 5.27 23.63
CA VAL A 112 20.87 4.07 22.95
C VAL A 112 21.70 3.24 23.94
N ASP A 113 21.39 1.95 24.02
CA ASP A 113 22.02 0.98 24.90
C ASP A 113 22.71 -0.10 24.07
N GLY A 114 24.03 -0.05 24.05
CA GLY A 114 24.87 -0.89 23.20
C GLY A 114 24.72 -0.58 21.71
N LYS A 115 25.30 -1.46 20.89
CA LYS A 115 25.20 -1.37 19.43
C LYS A 115 23.83 -1.87 18.98
N SER A 116 23.08 -1.02 18.26
CA SER A 116 21.74 -1.31 17.76
C SER A 116 21.67 -1.19 16.24
N THR A 117 20.81 -1.98 15.58
CA THR A 117 20.43 -1.82 14.17
C THR A 117 19.15 -1.00 13.99
N PHE A 118 18.54 -0.56 15.10
CA PHE A 118 17.32 0.27 15.12
C PHE A 118 16.16 -0.42 14.38
N GLY A 119 15.93 -1.69 14.67
CA GLY A 119 14.90 -2.54 14.05
C GLY A 119 15.24 -3.06 12.64
N ASN A 120 16.32 -2.61 12.02
CA ASN A 120 16.74 -3.12 10.71
C ASN A 120 17.29 -4.54 10.85
N GLY A 121 16.85 -5.43 9.97
CA GLY A 121 17.14 -6.87 10.02
C GLY A 121 16.19 -7.67 10.91
N THR A 122 15.25 -7.04 11.63
CA THR A 122 14.31 -7.78 12.48
C THR A 122 13.40 -8.66 11.62
N GLU A 123 13.39 -9.96 11.93
CA GLU A 123 12.58 -10.95 11.24
C GLU A 123 11.10 -10.88 11.69
N VAL A 124 10.21 -10.67 10.73
CA VAL A 124 8.75 -10.62 10.95
C VAL A 124 8.09 -11.87 10.41
N SER A 125 7.44 -12.65 11.28
CA SER A 125 6.77 -13.92 10.97
C SER A 125 5.41 -13.72 10.27
N VAL A 126 5.45 -13.27 9.02
CA VAL A 126 4.24 -13.07 8.22
C VAL A 126 3.61 -14.38 7.73
N LEU A 127 2.29 -14.37 7.58
CA LEU A 127 1.42 -15.42 7.02
C LEU A 127 1.33 -16.70 7.86
N ASN A 128 2.45 -17.16 8.41
CA ASN A 128 2.50 -18.30 9.32
C ASN A 128 2.98 -17.84 10.69
N GLU A 129 2.07 -17.85 11.67
CA GLU A 129 2.36 -17.50 13.07
C GLU A 129 3.46 -18.36 13.69
N THR A 130 3.69 -19.57 13.14
CA THR A 130 4.74 -20.49 13.62
C THR A 130 6.10 -20.30 12.93
N GLY A 131 6.23 -19.33 12.01
CA GLY A 131 7.47 -19.03 11.29
C GLY A 131 7.63 -19.75 9.95
N GLY A 132 8.84 -19.73 9.39
CA GLY A 132 9.20 -20.28 8.07
C GLY A 132 8.94 -19.35 6.87
N ARG A 133 8.37 -18.17 7.12
CA ARG A 133 8.14 -17.12 6.12
C ARG A 133 8.61 -15.73 6.55
N GLU A 134 9.59 -15.68 7.43
CA GLU A 134 10.14 -14.46 8.02
C GLU A 134 10.70 -13.47 6.99
N VAL A 135 10.22 -12.24 7.03
CA VAL A 135 10.75 -11.14 6.22
C VAL A 135 11.58 -10.24 7.13
N PRO A 136 12.90 -10.09 6.90
CA PRO A 136 13.70 -9.14 7.64
C PRO A 136 13.37 -7.71 7.18
N ILE A 137 12.88 -6.87 8.09
CA ILE A 137 12.45 -5.51 7.78
C ILE A 137 13.64 -4.57 7.70
N TYR A 138 13.58 -3.57 6.81
CA TYR A 138 14.59 -2.52 6.73
C TYR A 138 14.01 -1.22 6.16
N ASN A 139 14.74 -0.11 6.31
CA ASN A 139 14.24 1.24 6.08
C ASN A 139 13.62 1.49 4.70
N LYS A 140 14.18 0.88 3.63
CA LYS A 140 13.72 1.10 2.25
C LYS A 140 12.87 -0.05 1.70
N MET A 141 12.35 -0.93 2.57
CA MET A 141 11.62 -2.10 2.10
C MET A 141 10.38 -1.74 1.26
N SER A 142 10.29 -2.34 0.08
CA SER A 142 9.10 -2.28 -0.79
C SER A 142 8.24 -3.53 -0.63
N ALA A 143 6.95 -3.40 -0.92
CA ALA A 143 5.98 -4.49 -0.96
C ALA A 143 6.42 -5.61 -1.91
N HIS A 144 7.08 -5.27 -3.00
CA HIS A 144 7.48 -6.21 -4.04
C HIS A 144 8.63 -7.11 -3.58
N LEU A 145 9.64 -6.52 -2.93
CA LEU A 145 10.74 -7.27 -2.36
C LEU A 145 10.25 -8.17 -1.22
N ALA A 146 9.43 -7.62 -0.32
CA ALA A 146 8.83 -8.39 0.77
C ALA A 146 7.97 -9.54 0.24
N TYR A 147 7.21 -9.33 -0.84
CA TYR A 147 6.42 -10.39 -1.49
C TYR A 147 7.33 -11.51 -1.99
N ILE A 148 8.43 -11.19 -2.67
CA ILE A 148 9.39 -12.20 -3.17
C ILE A 148 9.97 -12.99 -1.98
N ILE A 149 10.42 -12.31 -0.93
CA ILE A 149 10.96 -12.95 0.27
C ILE A 149 9.92 -13.87 0.90
N ALA A 150 8.71 -13.37 1.16
CA ALA A 150 7.65 -14.11 1.83
C ALA A 150 7.13 -15.31 1.00
N MET A 151 6.94 -15.13 -0.30
CA MET A 151 6.22 -16.09 -1.15
C MET A 151 7.14 -17.10 -1.83
N TYR A 152 8.37 -16.73 -2.19
CA TYR A 152 9.25 -17.56 -3.04
C TYR A 152 10.20 -18.44 -2.23
N ARG A 153 9.73 -19.00 -1.11
CA ARG A 153 10.49 -19.90 -0.23
C ARG A 153 11.01 -21.17 -0.91
N HIS A 154 10.46 -21.51 -2.08
CA HIS A 154 10.96 -22.60 -2.92
C HIS A 154 12.32 -22.30 -3.59
N ARG A 155 12.84 -21.07 -3.46
CA ARG A 155 14.16 -20.66 -3.98
C ARG A 155 15.12 -20.29 -2.83
N PRO A 156 15.75 -21.27 -2.18
CA PRO A 156 16.58 -21.02 -0.99
C PRO A 156 17.77 -20.08 -1.25
N ILE A 157 18.41 -20.19 -2.43
CA ILE A 157 19.56 -19.35 -2.80
C ILE A 157 19.13 -17.87 -2.89
N LEU A 158 18.01 -17.59 -3.57
CA LEU A 158 17.43 -16.25 -3.64
C LEU A 158 17.19 -15.68 -2.23
N ILE A 159 16.52 -16.45 -1.37
CA ILE A 159 16.19 -16.01 -0.01
C ILE A 159 17.45 -15.74 0.81
N GLU A 160 18.45 -16.63 0.75
CA GLU A 160 19.74 -16.44 1.43
C GLU A 160 20.43 -15.15 0.99
N LYS A 161 20.51 -14.90 -0.33
CA LYS A 161 21.13 -13.69 -0.87
C LYS A 161 20.39 -12.43 -0.45
N LEU A 162 19.05 -12.44 -0.51
CA LEU A 162 18.24 -11.29 -0.10
C LEU A 162 18.37 -11.01 1.40
N LYS A 163 18.32 -12.03 2.26
CA LYS A 163 18.56 -11.88 3.69
C LYS A 163 19.95 -11.29 3.94
N LYS A 164 20.98 -11.81 3.27
CA LYS A 164 22.35 -11.31 3.40
C LYS A 164 22.49 -9.83 3.03
N MET A 165 21.85 -9.38 1.93
CA MET A 165 21.86 -7.97 1.54
C MET A 165 21.19 -7.08 2.61
N ILE A 166 20.12 -7.56 3.24
CA ILE A 166 19.42 -6.85 4.31
C ILE A 166 20.25 -6.85 5.61
N ASP A 167 20.92 -7.96 5.93
CA ASP A 167 21.84 -8.05 7.07
C ASP A 167 23.05 -7.12 6.91
N ASP A 168 23.57 -6.99 5.68
CA ASP A 168 24.64 -6.05 5.35
C ASP A 168 24.17 -4.61 5.54
N TYR A 169 22.96 -4.28 5.07
CA TYR A 169 22.35 -2.98 5.31
C TYR A 169 22.14 -2.71 6.82
N ALA A 170 21.60 -3.68 7.56
CA ALA A 170 21.39 -3.57 9.00
C ALA A 170 22.71 -3.35 9.75
N SER A 171 23.79 -4.02 9.32
CA SER A 171 25.14 -3.84 9.84
C SER A 171 25.72 -2.47 9.50
N GLU A 172 25.45 -1.95 8.30
CA GLU A 172 25.89 -0.62 7.86
C GLU A 172 25.25 0.50 8.69
N VAL A 173 23.94 0.40 8.98
CA VAL A 173 23.22 1.40 9.77
C VAL A 173 23.38 1.21 11.29
N SER A 174 24.06 0.14 11.72
CA SER A 174 24.22 -0.17 13.13
C SER A 174 25.12 0.83 13.85
N SER A 175 24.72 1.26 15.05
CA SER A 175 25.43 2.29 15.81
C SER A 175 25.21 2.15 17.31
N GLU A 176 26.18 2.63 18.08
CA GLU A 176 26.05 2.86 19.54
C GLU A 176 25.45 4.24 19.84
N THR A 177 25.26 5.08 18.80
CA THR A 177 24.69 6.43 18.88
C THR A 177 23.47 6.53 17.98
N GLY A 178 22.34 6.93 18.56
CA GLY A 178 21.08 7.13 17.82
C GLY A 178 21.02 8.50 17.15
N TYR A 179 20.07 8.65 16.24
CA TYR A 179 19.83 9.90 15.51
C TYR A 179 18.42 10.43 15.76
N ILE A 180 18.32 11.72 16.07
CA ILE A 180 17.08 12.50 16.03
C ILE A 180 17.32 13.61 15.00
N GLY A 181 16.50 13.64 13.95
CA GLY A 181 16.60 14.56 12.83
C GLY A 181 16.36 16.02 13.17
N GLU A 182 16.38 16.87 12.15
CA GLU A 182 16.09 18.29 12.28
C GLU A 182 14.58 18.55 12.39
N ASN A 183 14.21 19.64 13.07
CA ASN A 183 12.82 20.08 13.22
C ASN A 183 11.90 19.01 13.83
N VAL A 184 12.44 18.08 14.62
CA VAL A 184 11.67 17.05 15.31
C VAL A 184 11.00 17.64 16.54
N SER A 185 9.80 17.18 16.87
CA SER A 185 9.08 17.54 18.10
C SER A 185 8.77 16.28 18.91
N ILE A 186 9.33 16.19 20.12
CA ILE A 186 9.08 15.09 21.06
C ILE A 186 8.52 15.68 22.36
N ILE A 187 7.27 15.38 22.67
CA ILE A 187 6.54 15.97 23.78
C ILE A 187 5.89 14.88 24.64
N ASN A 188 6.00 15.00 25.96
CA ASN A 188 5.29 14.16 26.95
C ASN A 188 5.53 12.65 26.72
N THR A 189 6.79 12.23 26.63
CA THR A 189 7.14 10.85 26.21
C THR A 189 7.70 9.98 27.34
N GLY A 190 7.27 8.71 27.40
CA GLY A 190 7.76 7.64 28.29
C GLY A 190 9.12 7.10 27.85
N THR A 191 9.23 5.90 27.26
CA THR A 191 10.56 5.39 26.83
C THR A 191 10.73 5.42 25.31
N ILE A 192 11.86 5.94 24.83
CA ILE A 192 12.35 5.70 23.46
C ILE A 192 13.78 5.17 23.58
N LYS A 193 13.98 3.88 23.37
CA LYS A 193 15.29 3.23 23.48
C LYS A 193 15.68 2.59 22.17
N ASN A 194 16.92 2.78 21.72
CA ASN A 194 17.41 2.20 20.47
C ASN A 194 16.53 2.56 19.26
N VAL A 195 16.17 3.85 19.12
CA VAL A 195 15.35 4.34 18.00
C VAL A 195 16.04 5.44 17.22
N CYS A 196 16.00 5.34 15.89
CA CYS A 196 16.36 6.43 14.97
C CYS A 196 15.10 7.18 14.52
N ILE A 197 15.14 8.51 14.56
CA ILE A 197 14.01 9.39 14.24
C ILE A 197 14.44 10.36 13.14
N GLY A 198 13.79 10.29 11.99
CA GLY A 198 14.05 11.18 10.85
C GLY A 198 13.47 12.59 11.03
N ASP A 199 13.80 13.47 10.10
CA ASP A 199 13.49 14.89 10.17
C ASP A 199 11.97 15.16 10.23
N CYS A 200 11.61 16.28 10.86
CA CYS A 200 10.24 16.79 10.99
C CYS A 200 9.25 15.85 11.70
N CYS A 201 9.71 14.76 12.32
CA CYS A 201 8.83 13.83 13.03
C CYS A 201 8.12 14.51 14.21
N ILE A 202 6.87 14.15 14.42
CA ILE A 202 6.07 14.60 15.56
C ILE A 202 5.76 13.40 16.44
N ILE A 203 6.24 13.42 17.68
CA ILE A 203 5.97 12.42 18.72
C ILE A 203 5.31 13.14 19.90
N ASN A 204 4.08 12.77 20.23
CA ASN A 204 3.32 13.42 21.30
C ASN A 204 2.58 12.39 22.16
N GLY A 205 2.95 12.28 23.44
CA GLY A 205 2.24 11.43 24.40
C GLY A 205 2.56 9.94 24.29
N THR A 206 3.67 9.56 23.66
CA THR A 206 4.07 8.15 23.47
C THR A 206 4.58 7.54 24.79
N SER A 207 4.37 6.25 25.07
CA SER A 207 4.85 5.63 26.32
C SER A 207 5.66 4.34 26.22
N LYS A 208 5.90 3.74 25.03
CA LYS A 208 7.16 3.02 24.76
C LYS A 208 7.39 2.77 23.27
N LEU A 209 8.61 3.02 22.77
CA LEU A 209 9.12 2.55 21.47
C LEU A 209 10.53 1.98 21.71
N GLU A 210 10.77 0.69 21.47
CA GLU A 210 12.10 0.08 21.69
C GLU A 210 12.51 -0.79 20.49
N ASN A 211 13.74 -0.57 19.99
CA ASN A 211 14.31 -1.14 18.76
C ASN A 211 13.54 -0.83 17.46
N GLY A 212 13.70 0.37 16.92
CA GLY A 212 13.06 0.70 15.65
C GLY A 212 13.54 1.95 14.93
N THR A 213 13.03 2.17 13.72
CA THR A 213 13.33 3.36 12.93
C THR A 213 12.05 4.07 12.49
N VAL A 214 12.01 5.39 12.66
CA VAL A 214 10.96 6.28 12.15
C VAL A 214 11.54 7.08 10.98
N ASN A 215 11.31 6.60 9.75
CA ASN A 215 11.75 7.22 8.50
C ASN A 215 10.86 8.41 8.15
N SER A 216 10.96 9.48 8.94
CA SER A 216 10.30 10.77 8.71
C SER A 216 11.17 11.70 7.87
N ASN A 217 10.53 12.61 7.14
CA ASN A 217 11.20 13.70 6.43
C ASN A 217 10.28 14.93 6.32
N SER A 218 10.84 16.03 5.82
CA SER A 218 10.14 17.32 5.69
C SER A 218 9.01 17.34 4.66
N THR A 219 9.02 16.44 3.67
CA THR A 219 8.01 16.41 2.60
C THR A 219 6.76 15.65 3.01
N ASP A 220 6.91 14.60 3.82
CA ASP A 220 5.81 13.79 4.33
C ASP A 220 6.13 13.27 5.75
N PRO A 221 5.96 14.12 6.78
CA PRO A 221 6.38 13.79 8.14
C PRO A 221 5.59 12.63 8.75
N VAL A 222 6.25 11.85 9.62
CA VAL A 222 5.59 10.83 10.44
C VAL A 222 5.04 11.46 11.72
N THR A 223 3.83 11.05 12.10
CA THR A 223 3.21 11.43 13.37
C THR A 223 2.97 10.20 14.25
N ILE A 224 3.51 10.22 15.46
CA ILE A 224 3.24 9.26 16.53
C ILE A 224 2.48 9.99 17.65
N GLY A 225 1.25 9.57 17.87
CA GLY A 225 0.34 10.15 18.85
C GLY A 225 0.39 9.48 20.22
N CYS A 226 -0.66 9.75 20.99
CA CYS A 226 -0.76 9.36 22.39
C CYS A 226 -0.82 7.84 22.57
N ASN A 227 -0.14 7.35 23.61
CA ASN A 227 -0.19 5.99 24.11
C ASN A 227 0.19 4.90 23.10
N VAL A 228 0.94 5.24 22.05
CA VAL A 228 1.50 4.24 21.14
C VAL A 228 2.55 3.39 21.88
N MET A 229 2.46 2.08 21.69
CA MET A 229 3.42 1.08 22.15
C MET A 229 3.96 0.33 20.93
N ALA A 230 5.27 0.40 20.68
CA ALA A 230 5.90 -0.39 19.62
C ALA A 230 7.19 -1.05 20.06
N ASP A 231 7.42 -2.26 19.55
CA ASP A 231 8.66 -3.02 19.71
C ASP A 231 9.01 -3.64 18.36
N ASP A 232 10.30 -3.62 18.01
CA ASP A 232 10.83 -4.18 16.76
C ASP A 232 10.11 -3.66 15.51
N PHE A 233 10.37 -2.41 15.12
CA PHE A 233 9.55 -1.76 14.10
C PHE A 233 10.30 -0.86 13.12
N ILE A 234 9.67 -0.66 11.97
CA ILE A 234 10.03 0.42 11.03
C ILE A 234 8.75 1.13 10.59
N ILE A 235 8.74 2.46 10.69
CA ILE A 235 7.63 3.32 10.25
C ILE A 235 8.14 4.27 9.17
N SER A 236 7.47 4.29 8.02
CA SER A 236 7.83 5.09 6.86
C SER A 236 7.02 6.37 6.75
N SER A 237 7.56 7.31 5.97
CA SER A 237 7.07 8.67 5.73
C SER A 237 5.55 8.77 5.48
N GLY A 238 4.95 9.87 5.94
CA GLY A 238 3.52 10.15 5.81
C GLY A 238 2.61 9.30 6.69
N SER A 239 3.16 8.40 7.50
CA SER A 239 2.35 7.54 8.36
C SER A 239 1.87 8.24 9.63
N HIS A 240 0.67 7.87 10.08
CA HIS A 240 0.04 8.36 11.29
C HIS A 240 -0.32 7.19 12.22
N ILE A 241 0.31 7.13 13.39
CA ILE A 241 0.09 6.07 14.39
C ILE A 241 -0.36 6.73 15.68
N SER A 242 -1.57 6.46 16.16
CA SER A 242 -2.15 7.22 17.27
C SER A 242 -3.08 6.39 18.16
N ASP A 243 -3.64 7.04 19.19
CA ASP A 243 -4.81 6.55 19.93
C ASP A 243 -4.68 5.15 20.51
N GLY A 244 -3.54 4.87 21.14
CA GLY A 244 -3.31 3.62 21.87
C GLY A 244 -3.00 2.40 21.00
N VAL A 245 -2.48 2.60 19.78
CA VAL A 245 -2.02 1.50 18.93
C VAL A 245 -0.89 0.71 19.60
N VAL A 246 -0.97 -0.61 19.46
CA VAL A 246 0.06 -1.57 19.90
C VAL A 246 0.66 -2.27 18.69
N MET A 247 1.98 -2.22 18.54
CA MET A 247 2.72 -2.87 17.44
C MET A 247 3.86 -3.72 17.98
N LEU A 248 4.05 -4.92 17.43
CA LEU A 248 5.16 -5.80 17.78
C LEU A 248 5.69 -6.49 16.52
N ARG A 249 6.97 -6.31 16.16
CA ARG A 249 7.56 -6.88 14.94
C ARG A 249 6.74 -6.48 13.71
N CYS A 250 6.72 -5.18 13.42
CA CYS A 250 5.89 -4.60 12.36
C CYS A 250 6.67 -3.70 11.41
N PHE A 251 6.34 -3.79 10.12
CA PHE A 251 6.71 -2.78 9.13
C PHE A 251 5.48 -1.95 8.77
N ILE A 252 5.60 -0.64 8.84
CA ILE A 252 4.55 0.32 8.47
C ILE A 252 5.06 1.17 7.31
N GLY A 253 4.55 0.90 6.11
CA GLY A 253 4.91 1.55 4.85
C GLY A 253 4.33 2.96 4.72
N GLN A 254 4.63 3.62 3.60
CA GLN A 254 4.35 5.05 3.43
C GLN A 254 2.85 5.39 3.43
N GLY A 255 2.46 6.47 4.12
CA GLY A 255 1.08 6.95 4.15
C GLY A 255 0.09 6.04 4.90
N CYS A 256 0.57 5.13 5.76
CA CYS A 256 -0.29 4.27 6.57
C CYS A 256 -0.98 5.04 7.70
N SER A 257 -2.16 4.60 8.11
CA SER A 257 -2.87 5.16 9.28
C SER A 257 -3.32 4.04 10.20
N LEU A 258 -2.75 3.94 11.40
CA LEU A 258 -3.20 3.04 12.46
C LEU A 258 -3.67 3.85 13.67
N SER A 259 -4.88 3.61 14.14
CA SER A 259 -5.46 4.39 15.25
C SER A 259 -6.57 3.62 15.99
N HIS A 260 -7.21 4.28 16.95
CA HIS A 260 -8.36 3.78 17.71
C HIS A 260 -8.14 2.37 18.30
N LEU A 261 -7.09 2.21 19.11
CA LEU A 261 -6.77 0.95 19.82
C LEU A 261 -6.51 -0.25 18.88
N PHE A 262 -6.09 -0.01 17.64
CA PHE A 262 -5.72 -1.09 16.73
C PHE A 262 -4.46 -1.81 17.23
N SER A 263 -4.47 -3.15 17.20
CA SER A 263 -3.31 -3.98 17.55
C SER A 263 -2.75 -4.69 16.32
N ALA A 264 -1.44 -4.70 16.19
CA ALA A 264 -0.72 -5.39 15.13
C ALA A 264 0.47 -6.16 15.70
N HIS A 265 0.62 -7.42 15.32
CA HIS A 265 1.87 -8.12 15.57
C HIS A 265 2.27 -9.04 14.41
N ASP A 266 3.58 -9.19 14.23
CA ASP A 266 4.18 -10.03 13.18
C ASP A 266 3.68 -9.66 11.76
N SER A 267 3.38 -8.38 11.53
CA SER A 267 2.60 -7.95 10.37
C SER A 267 3.30 -6.87 9.55
N LEU A 268 3.15 -6.95 8.23
CA LEU A 268 3.67 -5.95 7.30
C LEU A 268 2.51 -5.18 6.68
N PHE A 269 2.52 -3.86 6.86
CA PHE A 269 1.59 -2.93 6.22
C PHE A 269 2.37 -2.11 5.19
N PHE A 270 1.95 -2.16 3.93
CA PHE A 270 2.54 -1.38 2.85
C PHE A 270 1.72 -0.13 2.55
N SER A 271 2.06 0.59 1.48
CA SER A 271 1.56 1.94 1.23
C SER A 271 0.04 2.13 1.41
N ASN A 272 -0.34 3.22 2.08
CA ASN A 272 -1.72 3.65 2.27
C ASN A 272 -2.65 2.60 2.94
N CYS A 273 -2.12 1.69 3.76
CA CYS A 273 -2.96 0.82 4.59
C CYS A 273 -3.64 1.59 5.73
N GLN A 274 -4.81 1.11 6.18
CA GLN A 274 -5.57 1.72 7.27
C GLN A 274 -6.07 0.66 8.25
N GLY A 275 -5.81 0.86 9.53
CA GLY A 275 -6.21 -0.03 10.62
C GLY A 275 -6.81 0.75 11.77
N GLU A 276 -8.08 0.49 12.09
CA GLU A 276 -8.77 1.08 13.23
C GLU A 276 -9.62 0.02 13.94
N ASN A 277 -9.74 0.11 15.27
CA ASN A 277 -10.69 -0.66 16.10
C ASN A 277 -10.59 -2.20 16.05
N GLY A 278 -9.58 -2.77 15.40
CA GLY A 278 -9.44 -4.21 15.12
C GLY A 278 -8.03 -4.73 15.38
N GLU A 279 -7.76 -5.94 14.89
CA GLU A 279 -6.50 -6.65 15.12
C GLU A 279 -5.94 -7.23 13.81
N ALA A 280 -4.61 -7.18 13.69
CA ALA A 280 -3.84 -7.84 12.65
C ALA A 280 -2.76 -8.75 13.25
N CYS A 281 -2.80 -10.04 12.90
CA CYS A 281 -1.87 -11.05 13.37
C CYS A 281 -1.22 -11.77 12.17
N ALA A 282 0.12 -11.70 12.08
CA ALA A 282 0.88 -12.41 11.04
C ALA A 282 0.37 -12.15 9.61
N ILE A 283 0.06 -10.90 9.25
CA ILE A 283 -0.48 -10.58 7.91
C ILE A 283 0.54 -9.95 6.97
N PHE A 284 0.35 -10.22 5.68
CA PHE A 284 0.95 -9.44 4.61
C PHE A 284 -0.12 -8.49 4.06
N ALA A 285 -0.16 -7.26 4.54
CA ALA A 285 -1.06 -6.20 4.08
C ALA A 285 -0.38 -5.37 2.98
N GLY A 286 -0.60 -5.78 1.74
CA GLY A 286 -0.27 -4.99 0.56
C GLY A 286 -0.99 -3.65 0.51
N PRO A 287 -0.60 -2.76 -0.43
CA PRO A 287 -1.12 -1.40 -0.48
C PRO A 287 -2.64 -1.33 -0.42
N TYR A 288 -3.17 -0.31 0.28
CA TYR A 288 -4.61 -0.08 0.45
C TYR A 288 -5.38 -1.24 1.12
N THR A 289 -4.75 -2.01 1.99
CA THR A 289 -5.47 -2.91 2.90
C THR A 289 -6.12 -2.10 4.02
N VAL A 290 -7.45 -2.15 4.10
CA VAL A 290 -8.25 -1.30 5.00
C VAL A 290 -9.12 -2.18 5.91
N SER A 291 -9.00 -1.94 7.22
CA SER A 291 -9.87 -2.51 8.27
C SER A 291 -10.15 -1.45 9.33
N MET A 292 -11.34 -0.84 9.31
CA MET A 292 -11.66 0.30 10.18
C MET A 292 -12.63 0.00 11.33
N HIS A 293 -13.36 -1.12 11.24
CA HIS A 293 -14.51 -1.36 12.09
C HIS A 293 -14.19 -2.40 13.16
N LYS A 294 -14.74 -2.18 14.37
CA LYS A 294 -14.80 -3.18 15.43
C LYS A 294 -15.78 -4.30 15.05
N SER A 295 -15.54 -5.59 15.29
CA SER A 295 -14.36 -6.31 15.81
C SER A 295 -13.73 -7.13 14.67
N SER A 296 -13.01 -6.47 13.74
CA SER A 296 -12.42 -7.15 12.59
C SER A 296 -11.05 -7.75 12.96
N LEU A 297 -10.84 -9.04 12.66
CA LEU A 297 -9.56 -9.74 12.78
C LEU A 297 -9.03 -10.09 11.38
N LEU A 298 -7.84 -9.61 11.07
CA LEU A 298 -7.05 -10.08 9.93
C LEU A 298 -5.94 -10.98 10.47
N ILE A 299 -5.92 -12.25 10.04
CA ILE A 299 -4.95 -13.23 10.55
C ILE A 299 -4.36 -14.08 9.44
N ALA A 300 -3.06 -14.36 9.49
CA ALA A 300 -2.37 -15.37 8.68
C ALA A 300 -2.71 -15.29 7.17
N GLY A 301 -2.80 -14.07 6.64
CA GLY A 301 -3.39 -13.81 5.32
C GLY A 301 -2.57 -12.82 4.50
N MET A 302 -2.54 -13.04 3.20
CA MET A 302 -2.10 -12.05 2.24
C MET A 302 -3.31 -11.24 1.75
N PHE A 303 -3.22 -9.93 1.87
CA PHE A 303 -4.24 -8.98 1.46
C PHE A 303 -3.62 -7.89 0.60
N SER A 304 -4.37 -7.36 -0.35
CA SER A 304 -3.94 -6.20 -1.13
C SER A 304 -5.18 -5.47 -1.62
N PHE A 305 -5.23 -4.15 -1.48
CA PHE A 305 -6.39 -3.33 -1.83
C PHE A 305 -7.71 -3.84 -1.20
N LEU A 306 -7.61 -4.52 -0.06
CA LEU A 306 -8.74 -5.11 0.64
C LEU A 306 -9.57 -4.01 1.31
N ASN A 307 -10.90 -4.11 1.21
CA ASN A 307 -11.79 -3.43 2.13
C ASN A 307 -12.49 -4.47 3.01
N ALA A 308 -12.10 -4.53 4.29
CA ALA A 308 -12.68 -5.44 5.27
C ALA A 308 -13.98 -4.85 5.84
N GLY A 309 -15.10 -5.54 5.60
CA GLY A 309 -16.38 -5.21 6.22
C GLY A 309 -16.36 -5.39 7.73
N SER A 310 -17.26 -4.70 8.43
CA SER A 310 -17.34 -4.76 9.90
C SER A 310 -17.54 -6.18 10.45
N GLY A 311 -16.73 -6.59 11.42
CA GLY A 311 -16.81 -7.93 12.01
C GLY A 311 -16.35 -9.05 11.07
N SER A 312 -15.63 -8.72 10.00
CA SER A 312 -14.99 -9.73 9.15
C SER A 312 -13.89 -10.44 9.92
N ASN A 313 -13.95 -11.76 9.96
CA ASN A 313 -13.00 -12.58 10.71
C ASN A 313 -12.46 -13.71 9.83
N GLN A 314 -11.26 -14.18 10.15
CA GLN A 314 -10.67 -15.37 9.53
C GLN A 314 -10.12 -16.31 10.59
N SER A 315 -9.84 -17.55 10.20
CA SER A 315 -9.20 -18.52 11.07
C SER A 315 -8.22 -19.38 10.28
N ASN A 316 -7.05 -19.58 10.86
CA ASN A 316 -6.01 -20.49 10.40
C ASN A 316 -5.88 -21.77 11.24
N HIS A 317 -6.58 -21.85 12.37
CA HIS A 317 -6.54 -23.00 13.25
C HIS A 317 -7.37 -24.15 12.68
N MET A 318 -6.71 -25.25 12.33
CA MET A 318 -7.36 -26.53 12.08
C MET A 318 -7.03 -27.49 13.24
N TYR A 319 -8.06 -28.06 13.88
CA TYR A 319 -7.99 -28.79 15.16
C TYR A 319 -6.85 -29.81 15.30
N LYS A 320 -6.36 -30.41 14.20
CA LYS A 320 -5.28 -31.40 14.21
C LYS A 320 -3.89 -30.88 13.80
N LEU A 321 -3.82 -29.73 13.13
CA LEU A 321 -2.59 -29.26 12.46
C LEU A 321 -2.06 -27.93 13.02
N GLY A 322 -2.77 -27.31 13.97
CA GLY A 322 -2.35 -26.03 14.54
C GLY A 322 -2.53 -24.83 13.58
N PRO A 323 -1.94 -23.66 13.92
CA PRO A 323 -2.09 -22.40 13.16
C PRO A 323 -1.14 -22.30 11.96
N ILE A 324 -1.06 -23.34 11.12
CA ILE A 324 -0.13 -23.39 9.98
C ILE A 324 -0.75 -22.93 8.64
N HIS A 325 -2.07 -22.74 8.60
CA HIS A 325 -2.77 -22.44 7.36
C HIS A 325 -2.73 -20.95 7.06
N GLN A 326 -2.50 -20.61 5.80
CA GLN A 326 -2.49 -19.24 5.33
C GLN A 326 -3.53 -19.03 4.24
N GLY A 327 -4.17 -17.86 4.26
CA GLY A 327 -5.13 -17.42 3.25
C GLY A 327 -4.51 -16.48 2.23
N VAL A 328 -5.11 -16.42 1.05
CA VAL A 328 -4.81 -15.38 0.06
C VAL A 328 -6.09 -14.70 -0.36
N VAL A 329 -6.16 -13.39 -0.17
CA VAL A 329 -7.22 -12.55 -0.68
C VAL A 329 -6.59 -11.55 -1.65
N GLU A 330 -6.72 -11.87 -2.94
CA GLU A 330 -6.07 -11.10 -3.99
C GLU A 330 -6.63 -9.68 -4.10
N ARG A 331 -5.83 -8.83 -4.77
CA ARG A 331 -6.05 -7.41 -5.00
C ARG A 331 -7.51 -7.01 -5.17
N GLY A 332 -7.95 -6.03 -4.40
CA GLY A 332 -9.19 -5.28 -4.63
C GLY A 332 -10.44 -6.01 -4.17
N SER A 333 -10.27 -7.16 -3.50
CA SER A 333 -11.38 -7.92 -2.94
C SER A 333 -12.00 -7.19 -1.75
N LYS A 334 -13.22 -7.59 -1.40
CA LYS A 334 -13.98 -7.00 -0.31
C LYS A 334 -14.68 -8.08 0.47
N THR A 335 -14.88 -7.82 1.75
CA THR A 335 -15.74 -8.64 2.59
C THR A 335 -16.95 -7.83 3.04
N THR A 336 -18.12 -8.45 3.10
CA THR A 336 -19.27 -7.81 3.74
C THR A 336 -19.17 -7.88 5.26
N SER A 337 -20.02 -7.12 5.94
CA SER A 337 -20.14 -7.24 7.39
C SER A 337 -20.48 -8.67 7.81
N ASP A 338 -19.92 -9.09 8.95
CA ASP A 338 -20.07 -10.43 9.56
C ASP A 338 -19.67 -11.59 8.62
N SER A 339 -18.70 -11.34 7.74
CA SER A 339 -18.13 -12.39 6.90
C SER A 339 -17.11 -13.24 7.67
N TYR A 340 -16.97 -14.50 7.25
CA TYR A 340 -15.99 -15.41 7.84
C TYR A 340 -15.29 -16.24 6.76
N ILE A 341 -13.96 -16.36 6.84
CA ILE A 341 -13.19 -17.18 5.89
C ILE A 341 -12.27 -18.13 6.65
N LEU A 342 -12.35 -19.43 6.35
CA LEU A 342 -11.47 -20.44 6.92
C LEU A 342 -10.30 -20.75 5.98
N TRP A 343 -9.06 -20.54 6.45
CA TRP A 343 -7.85 -20.87 5.71
C TRP A 343 -7.66 -22.37 5.53
N PRO A 344 -7.11 -22.84 4.39
CA PRO A 344 -6.37 -22.07 3.37
C PRO A 344 -7.17 -21.67 2.11
N ALA A 345 -8.24 -20.90 2.25
CA ALA A 345 -8.98 -20.35 1.11
C ALA A 345 -8.15 -19.38 0.26
N LYS A 346 -8.44 -19.32 -1.04
CA LYS A 346 -7.90 -18.33 -1.98
C LYS A 346 -9.01 -17.59 -2.70
N ILE A 347 -9.06 -16.28 -2.50
CA ILE A 347 -10.08 -15.40 -3.06
C ILE A 347 -9.50 -14.65 -4.26
N GLY A 348 -10.12 -14.83 -5.43
CA GLY A 348 -9.65 -14.22 -6.68
C GLY A 348 -9.79 -12.70 -6.70
N ALA A 349 -8.93 -12.02 -7.45
CA ALA A 349 -8.84 -10.57 -7.49
C ALA A 349 -10.21 -9.88 -7.73
N PHE A 350 -10.43 -8.77 -7.04
CA PHE A 350 -11.64 -7.96 -7.10
C PHE A 350 -12.92 -8.75 -6.79
N SER A 351 -12.88 -9.74 -5.91
CA SER A 351 -14.08 -10.51 -5.54
C SER A 351 -14.76 -9.96 -4.28
N LEU A 352 -16.06 -10.19 -4.15
CA LEU A 352 -16.83 -9.85 -2.96
C LEU A 352 -17.19 -11.13 -2.20
N VAL A 353 -16.86 -11.18 -0.92
CA VAL A 353 -17.14 -12.30 -0.02
C VAL A 353 -18.33 -11.97 0.87
N MET A 354 -19.39 -12.78 0.78
CA MET A 354 -20.65 -12.61 1.50
C MET A 354 -20.98 -13.85 2.34
N GLY A 355 -20.97 -13.68 3.66
CA GLY A 355 -21.27 -14.73 4.63
C GLY A 355 -20.02 -15.55 5.02
N ARG A 356 -20.26 -16.79 5.43
CA ARG A 356 -19.27 -17.69 6.04
C ARG A 356 -18.83 -18.76 5.05
N HIS A 357 -17.52 -18.83 4.80
CA HIS A 357 -16.89 -19.75 3.86
C HIS A 357 -15.89 -20.66 4.57
N VAL A 358 -16.35 -21.85 4.94
CA VAL A 358 -15.62 -22.79 5.81
C VAL A 358 -15.04 -24.01 5.10
N ARG A 359 -15.12 -24.05 3.76
CA ARG A 359 -14.66 -25.20 2.94
C ARG A 359 -13.44 -24.89 2.08
N HIS A 360 -12.66 -23.88 2.47
CA HIS A 360 -11.41 -23.50 1.82
C HIS A 360 -11.53 -23.29 0.30
N PRO A 361 -12.47 -22.46 -0.20
CA PRO A 361 -12.67 -22.29 -1.63
C PRO A 361 -11.41 -21.73 -2.30
N ASP A 362 -11.05 -22.24 -3.48
CA ASP A 362 -10.02 -21.65 -4.36
C ASP A 362 -10.66 -21.03 -5.60
N THR A 363 -10.79 -19.71 -5.56
CA THR A 363 -11.39 -18.88 -6.62
C THR A 363 -10.36 -18.00 -7.32
N SER A 364 -9.06 -18.27 -7.14
CA SER A 364 -7.96 -17.48 -7.73
C SER A 364 -8.04 -17.36 -9.26
N ALA A 365 -8.62 -18.36 -9.95
CA ALA A 365 -8.83 -18.35 -11.40
C ALA A 365 -10.10 -17.61 -11.85
N LEU A 366 -10.96 -17.18 -10.93
CA LEU A 366 -12.26 -16.57 -11.21
C LEU A 366 -12.31 -15.14 -10.62
N PRO A 367 -11.60 -14.15 -11.19
CA PRO A 367 -11.59 -12.79 -10.66
C PRO A 367 -12.96 -12.12 -10.83
N PHE A 368 -13.20 -11.03 -10.11
CA PHE A 368 -14.46 -10.27 -10.15
C PHE A 368 -15.70 -11.10 -9.76
N SER A 369 -15.53 -12.09 -8.90
CA SER A 369 -16.61 -12.99 -8.51
C SER A 369 -17.32 -12.52 -7.24
N TYR A 370 -18.59 -12.90 -7.09
CA TYR A 370 -19.23 -12.90 -5.78
C TYR A 370 -19.18 -14.31 -5.20
N LEU A 371 -18.78 -14.42 -3.94
CA LEU A 371 -18.89 -15.63 -3.14
C LEU A 371 -20.05 -15.41 -2.17
N ILE A 372 -21.05 -16.29 -2.23
CA ILE A 372 -22.29 -16.16 -1.47
C ILE A 372 -22.48 -17.43 -0.65
N GLU A 373 -22.57 -17.30 0.67
CA GLU A 373 -23.00 -18.39 1.53
C GLU A 373 -24.48 -18.72 1.29
N LYS A 374 -24.79 -20.00 1.07
CA LYS A 374 -26.16 -20.52 1.12
C LYS A 374 -26.17 -21.91 1.74
N GLY A 375 -26.75 -22.04 2.94
CA GLY A 375 -26.89 -23.34 3.61
C GLY A 375 -25.55 -24.04 3.83
N SER A 376 -24.55 -23.31 4.32
CA SER A 376 -23.16 -23.75 4.52
C SER A 376 -22.35 -24.11 3.26
N GLU A 377 -22.93 -23.89 2.06
CA GLU A 377 -22.23 -24.00 0.78
C GLU A 377 -21.78 -22.63 0.28
N THR A 378 -20.68 -22.61 -0.46
CA THR A 378 -20.20 -21.41 -1.15
C THR A 378 -20.68 -21.42 -2.59
N TYR A 379 -21.49 -20.43 -2.97
CA TYR A 379 -21.89 -20.22 -4.37
C TYR A 379 -21.07 -19.10 -4.99
N ILE A 380 -20.47 -19.38 -6.15
CA ILE A 380 -19.70 -18.41 -6.91
C ILE A 380 -20.58 -17.86 -8.03
N VAL A 381 -20.56 -16.54 -8.21
CA VAL A 381 -21.15 -15.83 -9.35
C VAL A 381 -20.02 -15.15 -10.12
N PRO A 382 -19.46 -15.81 -11.15
CA PRO A 382 -18.26 -15.32 -11.85
C PRO A 382 -18.50 -14.01 -12.60
N GLY A 383 -17.49 -13.12 -12.58
CA GLY A 383 -17.44 -11.88 -13.37
C GLY A 383 -18.44 -10.79 -12.98
N VAL A 384 -19.35 -11.05 -12.03
CA VAL A 384 -20.45 -10.12 -11.69
C VAL A 384 -19.95 -8.79 -11.13
N ASN A 385 -18.77 -8.77 -10.50
CA ASN A 385 -18.23 -7.55 -9.91
C ASN A 385 -17.67 -6.56 -10.96
N LEU A 386 -17.54 -6.97 -12.23
CA LEU A 386 -17.14 -6.09 -13.36
C LEU A 386 -18.14 -4.96 -13.62
N ARG A 387 -19.40 -5.15 -13.24
CA ARG A 387 -20.49 -4.19 -13.41
C ARG A 387 -20.95 -3.56 -12.09
N SER A 388 -20.16 -3.70 -11.03
CA SER A 388 -20.51 -3.21 -9.69
C SER A 388 -20.05 -1.77 -9.49
N VAL A 389 -20.98 -0.90 -9.06
CA VAL A 389 -20.67 0.49 -8.70
C VAL A 389 -19.60 0.57 -7.63
N GLY A 390 -19.66 -0.29 -6.63
CA GLY A 390 -18.71 -0.29 -5.52
C GLY A 390 -17.27 -0.54 -5.99
N THR A 391 -17.07 -1.40 -6.98
CA THR A 391 -15.74 -1.76 -7.49
C THR A 391 -15.13 -0.63 -8.32
N ILE A 392 -15.92 -0.04 -9.23
CA ILE A 392 -15.47 1.11 -10.02
C ILE A 392 -15.19 2.31 -9.11
N ARG A 393 -16.05 2.57 -8.12
CA ARG A 393 -15.89 3.66 -7.16
C ARG A 393 -14.60 3.54 -6.36
N ASP A 394 -14.21 2.33 -5.95
CA ASP A 394 -12.98 2.13 -5.18
C ASP A 394 -11.73 2.22 -6.07
N ALA A 395 -11.78 1.69 -7.29
CA ALA A 395 -10.72 1.87 -8.28
C ALA A 395 -10.42 3.35 -8.57
N LEU A 396 -11.46 4.19 -8.65
CA LEU A 396 -11.31 5.64 -8.84
C LEU A 396 -10.85 6.38 -7.58
N LYS A 397 -11.04 5.81 -6.39
CA LYS A 397 -10.65 6.44 -5.12
C LYS A 397 -9.18 6.24 -4.81
N TRP A 398 -8.61 5.06 -5.06
CA TRP A 398 -7.22 4.76 -4.67
C TRP A 398 -6.19 5.81 -5.15
N PRO A 399 -6.11 6.18 -6.44
CA PRO A 399 -5.16 7.20 -6.88
C PRO A 399 -5.45 8.59 -6.29
N LYS A 400 -6.73 8.91 -6.00
CA LYS A 400 -7.13 10.18 -5.35
C LYS A 400 -6.84 10.20 -3.85
N ARG A 401 -6.62 9.03 -3.26
CA ARG A 401 -6.32 8.81 -1.84
C ARG A 401 -4.88 8.34 -1.63
N ASP A 402 -4.04 8.40 -2.68
CA ASP A 402 -2.61 8.22 -2.48
C ASP A 402 -2.09 9.45 -1.74
N ASN A 403 -1.93 9.31 -0.43
CA ASN A 403 -1.57 10.41 0.45
C ASN A 403 -0.06 10.56 0.59
N ARG A 404 0.72 9.69 -0.06
CA ARG A 404 2.17 9.75 -0.03
C ARG A 404 2.62 11.04 -0.70
N LYS A 405 3.35 11.89 0.00
CA LYS A 405 3.95 13.13 -0.51
C LYS A 405 5.47 13.04 -0.68
N ASP A 406 6.07 12.00 -0.10
CA ASP A 406 7.51 11.73 -0.23
C ASP A 406 7.92 11.60 -1.72
N PRO A 407 8.94 12.32 -2.21
CA PRO A 407 9.43 12.14 -3.58
C PRO A 407 9.95 10.72 -3.86
N GLU A 408 10.53 10.03 -2.87
CA GLU A 408 11.00 8.65 -2.98
C GLU A 408 9.85 7.69 -2.63
N LYS A 409 9.14 7.18 -3.66
CA LYS A 409 8.10 6.15 -3.46
C LYS A 409 8.73 4.77 -3.39
N LEU A 410 8.61 4.10 -2.24
CA LEU A 410 9.14 2.75 -2.03
C LEU A 410 8.30 1.70 -2.78
N ASP A 411 6.97 1.83 -2.73
CA ASP A 411 6.06 0.93 -3.44
C ASP A 411 5.68 1.50 -4.81
N CYS A 412 5.94 0.71 -5.84
CA CYS A 412 5.43 0.92 -7.19
C CYS A 412 4.00 0.38 -7.28
N ILE A 413 3.02 1.28 -7.46
CA ILE A 413 1.60 0.92 -7.42
C ILE A 413 0.95 1.12 -8.78
N ASN A 414 0.41 0.06 -9.37
CA ASN A 414 -0.47 0.13 -10.53
C ASN A 414 -1.93 0.20 -10.05
N PHE A 415 -2.68 1.24 -10.44
CA PHE A 415 -4.08 1.43 -10.04
C PHE A 415 -5.11 0.83 -11.02
N ASN A 416 -4.63 0.24 -12.11
CA ASN A 416 -5.45 -0.27 -13.19
C ASN A 416 -6.36 -1.41 -12.72
N LEU A 417 -7.67 -1.27 -12.96
CA LEU A 417 -8.66 -2.33 -12.70
C LEU A 417 -8.50 -3.49 -13.71
N LEU A 418 -8.45 -3.12 -14.99
CA LEU A 418 -8.15 -4.03 -16.10
C LEU A 418 -6.67 -3.86 -16.45
N SER A 419 -5.93 -4.96 -16.39
CA SER A 419 -4.49 -5.04 -16.60
C SER A 419 -4.15 -6.41 -17.19
N PRO A 420 -2.94 -6.63 -17.75
CA PRO A 420 -2.52 -7.97 -18.18
C PRO A 420 -2.76 -9.05 -17.12
N TYR A 421 -2.48 -8.74 -15.84
CA TYR A 421 -2.71 -9.63 -14.70
C TYR A 421 -4.19 -10.02 -14.52
N THR A 422 -5.13 -9.07 -14.62
CA THR A 422 -6.55 -9.41 -14.47
C THR A 422 -7.15 -10.03 -15.73
N ILE A 423 -6.73 -9.60 -16.92
CA ILE A 423 -7.25 -10.12 -18.19
C ILE A 423 -6.76 -11.55 -18.43
N GLN A 424 -5.51 -11.90 -18.14
CA GLN A 424 -5.05 -13.30 -18.24
C GLN A 424 -5.87 -14.24 -17.33
N LYS A 425 -6.26 -13.76 -16.14
CA LYS A 425 -7.12 -14.52 -15.22
C LYS A 425 -8.53 -14.65 -15.77
N MET A 426 -9.06 -13.65 -16.47
CA MET A 426 -10.36 -13.76 -17.17
C MET A 426 -10.31 -14.75 -18.34
N LEU A 427 -9.21 -14.78 -19.10
CA LEU A 427 -9.01 -15.78 -20.15
C LEU A 427 -9.03 -17.19 -19.55
N THR A 428 -8.26 -17.40 -18.47
CA THR A 428 -8.26 -18.65 -17.70
C THR A 428 -9.65 -18.99 -17.16
N ALA A 429 -10.39 -18.00 -16.65
CA ALA A 429 -11.75 -18.18 -16.16
C ALA A 429 -12.68 -18.70 -17.25
N ILE A 430 -12.62 -18.14 -18.47
CA ILE A 430 -13.43 -18.62 -19.61
C ILE A 430 -13.11 -20.09 -19.90
N ASP A 431 -11.83 -20.47 -19.91
CA ASP A 431 -11.42 -21.86 -20.15
C ASP A 431 -11.92 -22.80 -19.05
N VAL A 432 -11.83 -22.40 -17.78
CA VAL A 432 -12.36 -23.14 -16.64
C VAL A 432 -13.87 -23.33 -16.76
N LEU A 433 -14.62 -22.26 -17.01
CA LEU A 433 -16.08 -22.30 -17.10
C LEU A 433 -16.56 -23.16 -18.29
N ARG A 434 -15.90 -23.04 -19.46
CA ARG A 434 -16.20 -23.89 -20.62
C ARG A 434 -15.85 -25.36 -20.36
N SER A 435 -14.76 -25.63 -19.67
CA SER A 435 -14.36 -26.98 -19.30
C SER A 435 -15.38 -27.63 -18.35
N LEU A 436 -15.88 -26.89 -17.37
CA LEU A 436 -16.94 -27.36 -16.46
C LEU A 436 -18.24 -27.70 -17.21
N GLN A 437 -18.65 -26.87 -18.18
CA GLN A 437 -19.80 -27.17 -19.04
C GLN A 437 -19.60 -28.47 -19.82
N LYS A 438 -18.41 -28.65 -20.41
CA LYS A 438 -18.09 -29.84 -21.21
C LYS A 438 -18.00 -31.11 -20.36
N SER A 439 -17.43 -31.04 -19.15
CA SER A 439 -17.22 -32.21 -18.30
C SER A 439 -18.48 -32.69 -17.59
N SER A 440 -19.32 -31.77 -17.12
CA SER A 440 -20.49 -32.11 -16.29
C SER A 440 -21.80 -32.14 -17.11
N GLY A 441 -21.80 -31.57 -18.31
CA GLY A 441 -22.95 -31.42 -19.19
C GLY A 441 -23.42 -29.96 -19.29
N GLU A 442 -23.79 -29.52 -20.49
CA GLU A 442 -24.24 -28.14 -20.73
C GLU A 442 -25.56 -27.81 -20.02
N THR A 443 -26.34 -28.83 -19.67
CA THR A 443 -27.65 -28.72 -19.02
C THR A 443 -27.60 -28.96 -17.49
N SER A 444 -26.42 -29.17 -16.89
CA SER A 444 -26.32 -29.30 -15.43
C SER A 444 -26.80 -28.01 -14.76
N GLU A 445 -27.64 -28.11 -13.74
CA GLU A 445 -28.14 -26.92 -13.03
C GLU A 445 -27.04 -26.23 -12.21
N VAL A 446 -26.15 -27.03 -11.62
CA VAL A 446 -25.05 -26.60 -10.75
C VAL A 446 -23.77 -27.37 -11.09
N TYR A 447 -22.65 -26.66 -11.12
CA TYR A 447 -21.30 -27.18 -11.32
C TYR A 447 -20.52 -27.10 -10.00
N SER A 448 -19.78 -28.14 -9.67
CA SER A 448 -18.82 -28.12 -8.55
C SER A 448 -17.46 -27.62 -9.01
N TYR A 449 -16.85 -26.72 -8.25
CA TYR A 449 -15.54 -26.15 -8.56
C TYR A 449 -14.80 -25.83 -7.26
N GLN A 450 -13.65 -26.47 -7.01
CA GLN A 450 -12.74 -26.16 -5.88
C GLN A 450 -13.46 -25.91 -4.53
N SER A 451 -14.26 -26.89 -4.08
CA SER A 451 -15.05 -26.81 -2.83
C SER A 451 -16.16 -25.75 -2.81
N ALA A 452 -16.59 -25.27 -3.98
CA ALA A 452 -17.69 -24.35 -4.17
C ALA A 452 -18.62 -24.78 -5.32
N CYS A 453 -19.72 -24.05 -5.49
CA CYS A 453 -20.77 -24.34 -6.46
C CYS A 453 -20.98 -23.16 -7.42
N ILE A 454 -21.23 -23.42 -8.69
CA ILE A 454 -21.55 -22.41 -9.72
C ILE A 454 -22.86 -22.81 -10.38
N LYS A 455 -23.88 -21.94 -10.34
CA LYS A 455 -25.11 -22.19 -11.11
C LYS A 455 -24.87 -22.02 -12.60
N ASN A 456 -25.53 -22.81 -13.44
CA ASN A 456 -25.43 -22.70 -14.89
C ASN A 456 -25.69 -21.29 -15.42
N SER A 457 -26.77 -20.66 -14.95
CA SER A 457 -27.09 -19.28 -15.33
C SER A 457 -26.02 -18.27 -14.92
N SER A 458 -25.31 -18.49 -13.81
CA SER A 458 -24.18 -17.66 -13.39
C SER A 458 -22.92 -17.93 -14.21
N LEU A 459 -22.67 -19.19 -14.57
CA LEU A 459 -21.55 -19.60 -15.41
C LEU A 459 -21.64 -18.95 -16.80
N VAL A 460 -22.77 -19.12 -17.48
CA VAL A 460 -23.00 -18.57 -18.83
C VAL A 460 -22.85 -17.05 -18.83
N LYS A 461 -23.45 -16.37 -17.83
CA LYS A 461 -23.29 -14.92 -17.66
C LYS A 461 -21.84 -14.52 -17.37
N GLY A 462 -21.12 -15.32 -16.60
CA GLY A 462 -19.70 -15.12 -16.31
C GLY A 462 -18.84 -15.10 -17.57
N ILE A 463 -19.03 -16.08 -18.46
CA ILE A 463 -18.32 -16.14 -19.76
C ILE A 463 -18.57 -14.86 -20.57
N THR A 464 -19.83 -14.40 -20.64
CA THR A 464 -20.20 -13.17 -21.36
C THR A 464 -19.55 -11.94 -20.75
N LEU A 465 -19.57 -11.81 -19.42
CA LEU A 465 -18.99 -10.66 -18.71
C LEU A 465 -17.46 -10.60 -18.88
N TYR A 466 -16.78 -11.74 -18.73
CA TYR A 466 -15.34 -11.83 -18.99
C TYR A 466 -14.99 -11.48 -20.43
N SER A 467 -15.74 -12.00 -21.41
CA SER A 467 -15.51 -11.70 -22.83
C SER A 467 -15.67 -10.19 -23.12
N LYS A 468 -16.66 -9.53 -22.53
CA LYS A 468 -16.84 -8.06 -22.65
C LYS A 468 -15.67 -7.31 -22.01
N ALA A 469 -15.20 -7.71 -20.83
CA ALA A 469 -14.07 -7.06 -20.18
C ALA A 469 -12.75 -7.23 -20.96
N ILE A 470 -12.50 -8.42 -21.53
CA ILE A 470 -11.36 -8.68 -22.42
C ILE A 470 -11.41 -7.76 -23.65
N ASN A 471 -12.56 -7.70 -24.33
CA ASN A 471 -12.75 -6.80 -25.48
C ASN A 471 -12.57 -5.32 -25.11
N LYS A 472 -13.09 -4.89 -23.95
CA LYS A 472 -12.93 -3.53 -23.41
C LYS A 472 -11.46 -3.18 -23.20
N PHE A 473 -10.66 -4.11 -22.66
CA PHE A 473 -9.23 -3.89 -22.44
C PHE A 473 -8.45 -3.87 -23.75
N LEU A 474 -8.49 -4.93 -24.55
CA LEU A 474 -7.69 -5.07 -25.77
C LEU A 474 -8.00 -3.96 -26.78
N GLY A 475 -9.28 -3.66 -27.00
CA GLY A 475 -9.68 -2.56 -27.87
C GLY A 475 -9.19 -1.20 -27.38
N ASN A 476 -9.19 -0.95 -26.07
CA ASN A 476 -8.66 0.30 -25.51
C ASN A 476 -7.14 0.39 -25.72
N SER A 477 -6.40 -0.71 -25.57
CA SER A 477 -4.94 -0.74 -25.83
C SER A 477 -4.63 -0.44 -27.31
N ILE A 478 -5.38 -1.00 -28.25
CA ILE A 478 -5.24 -0.71 -29.70
C ILE A 478 -5.56 0.75 -29.99
N ILE A 479 -6.71 1.25 -29.51
CA ILE A 479 -7.14 2.64 -29.73
C ILE A 479 -6.09 3.61 -29.19
N LYS A 480 -5.52 3.34 -28.01
CA LYS A 480 -4.47 4.17 -27.41
C LYS A 480 -3.20 4.23 -28.24
N ARG A 481 -2.79 3.12 -28.87
CA ARG A 481 -1.62 3.10 -29.76
C ARG A 481 -1.87 3.87 -31.05
N LEU A 482 -3.10 3.84 -31.56
CA LEU A 482 -3.50 4.54 -32.79
C LEU A 482 -3.96 5.99 -32.56
N GLU A 483 -4.08 6.46 -31.31
CA GLU A 483 -4.60 7.80 -31.02
C GLU A 483 -3.71 8.90 -31.61
N LYS A 484 -4.32 10.01 -32.02
CA LYS A 484 -3.65 11.25 -32.47
C LYS A 484 -2.67 11.08 -33.64
N THR A 485 -2.74 9.96 -34.37
CA THR A 485 -1.88 9.68 -35.53
C THR A 485 -2.75 9.56 -36.78
N HIS A 486 -2.38 10.28 -37.84
CA HIS A 486 -2.98 10.12 -39.15
C HIS A 486 -2.22 9.04 -39.92
N PHE A 487 -2.94 8.23 -40.69
CA PHE A 487 -2.38 7.11 -41.45
C PHE A 487 -2.79 7.24 -42.91
N ASN A 488 -1.85 7.00 -43.82
CA ASN A 488 -2.08 7.03 -45.28
C ASN A 488 -2.19 5.62 -45.89
N SER A 489 -1.87 4.58 -45.12
CA SER A 489 -1.93 3.19 -45.60
C SER A 489 -2.12 2.20 -44.45
N ASN A 490 -2.55 0.97 -44.78
CA ASN A 490 -2.57 -0.15 -43.85
C ASN A 490 -1.15 -0.48 -43.31
N GLN A 491 -0.10 -0.21 -44.10
CA GLN A 491 1.27 -0.42 -43.67
C GLN A 491 1.64 0.48 -42.48
N GLU A 492 1.31 1.77 -42.52
CA GLU A 492 1.60 2.69 -41.42
C GLU A 492 0.87 2.28 -40.11
N ILE A 493 -0.35 1.74 -40.22
CA ILE A 493 -1.07 1.16 -39.07
C ILE A 493 -0.28 -0.02 -38.48
N ARG A 494 0.18 -0.95 -39.33
CA ARG A 494 0.95 -2.13 -38.90
C ARG A 494 2.28 -1.74 -38.25
N GLU A 495 2.97 -0.76 -38.81
CA GLU A 495 4.22 -0.21 -38.25
C GLU A 495 3.96 0.40 -36.88
N ARG A 496 2.88 1.17 -36.72
CA ARG A 496 2.51 1.79 -35.44
C ARG A 496 2.15 0.79 -34.35
N LEU A 497 1.58 -0.35 -34.74
CA LEU A 497 1.18 -1.42 -33.82
C LEU A 497 2.33 -2.35 -33.40
N GLN A 498 3.53 -2.21 -33.95
CA GLN A 498 4.65 -3.05 -33.50
C GLN A 498 4.99 -2.77 -32.02
N PRO A 499 5.35 -3.80 -31.23
CA PRO A 499 5.90 -3.61 -29.89
C PRO A 499 7.12 -2.69 -29.90
N THR A 500 7.18 -1.77 -28.95
CA THR A 500 8.30 -0.83 -28.79
C THR A 500 9.45 -1.41 -27.98
N ILE A 501 9.19 -2.47 -27.22
CA ILE A 501 10.16 -3.18 -26.39
C ILE A 501 9.91 -4.69 -26.51
N GLU A 502 10.97 -5.50 -26.35
CA GLU A 502 10.87 -6.96 -26.40
C GLU A 502 10.23 -7.55 -25.13
N GLY A 503 10.39 -6.87 -23.98
CA GLY A 503 9.78 -7.29 -22.71
C GLY A 503 8.26 -7.15 -22.72
N GLY A 504 7.57 -7.91 -21.87
CA GLY A 504 6.12 -7.81 -21.68
C GLY A 504 5.32 -9.05 -22.02
N SER A 505 5.88 -9.97 -22.81
CA SER A 505 5.23 -11.22 -23.22
C SER A 505 4.97 -12.18 -22.05
N GLY A 506 4.02 -13.10 -22.26
CA GLY A 506 3.77 -14.22 -21.35
C GLY A 506 2.90 -13.89 -20.13
N GLU A 507 3.20 -14.55 -19.00
CA GLU A 507 2.44 -14.41 -17.75
C GLU A 507 2.82 -13.11 -17.01
N TRP A 508 1.82 -12.47 -16.41
CA TRP A 508 1.99 -11.29 -15.56
C TRP A 508 1.66 -11.61 -14.10
N LEU A 509 2.38 -10.97 -13.20
CA LEU A 509 2.26 -11.12 -11.76
C LEU A 509 1.79 -9.81 -11.13
N ASP A 510 1.13 -9.93 -9.97
CA ASP A 510 0.92 -8.82 -9.05
C ASP A 510 1.80 -9.05 -7.81
N LEU A 511 2.91 -8.31 -7.73
CA LEU A 511 3.85 -8.33 -6.61
C LEU A 511 3.39 -7.39 -5.49
N SER A 512 2.10 -7.46 -5.14
CA SER A 512 1.46 -6.60 -4.15
C SER A 512 1.58 -5.10 -4.46
N GLY A 513 1.13 -4.69 -5.63
CA GLY A 513 1.13 -3.29 -6.07
C GLY A 513 1.72 -3.15 -7.47
N LEU A 514 2.89 -3.71 -7.68
CA LEU A 514 3.58 -3.73 -8.97
C LEU A 514 3.03 -4.87 -9.82
N ILE A 515 2.40 -4.51 -10.93
CA ILE A 515 2.00 -5.43 -11.98
C ILE A 515 3.12 -5.49 -13.01
N ALA A 516 3.74 -6.65 -13.17
CA ALA A 516 4.91 -6.82 -14.03
C ALA A 516 4.92 -8.20 -14.74
N PRO A 517 5.61 -8.32 -15.90
CA PRO A 517 5.78 -9.61 -16.58
C PRO A 517 6.65 -10.55 -15.76
N LYS A 518 6.21 -11.80 -15.60
CA LYS A 518 6.92 -12.85 -14.87
C LYS A 518 8.34 -13.05 -15.40
N ALA A 519 8.54 -13.00 -16.71
CA ALA A 519 9.85 -13.18 -17.33
C ALA A 519 10.88 -12.13 -16.86
N GLU A 520 10.46 -10.87 -16.67
CA GLU A 520 11.36 -9.83 -16.18
C GLU A 520 11.68 -10.00 -14.69
N ILE A 521 10.72 -10.50 -13.91
CA ILE A 521 10.95 -10.87 -12.50
C ILE A 521 11.88 -12.09 -12.38
N ASP A 522 11.72 -13.08 -13.25
CA ASP A 522 12.61 -14.25 -13.30
C ASP A 522 14.05 -13.85 -13.69
N LYS A 523 14.23 -12.86 -14.59
CA LYS A 523 15.55 -12.28 -14.91
C LYS A 523 16.17 -11.60 -13.69
N LEU A 524 15.41 -10.76 -12.98
CA LEU A 524 15.85 -10.13 -11.73
C LEU A 524 16.29 -11.17 -10.70
N ILE A 525 15.46 -12.18 -10.47
CA ILE A 525 15.75 -13.29 -9.54
C ILE A 525 17.02 -14.03 -9.94
N SER A 526 17.15 -14.38 -11.22
CA SER A 526 18.34 -15.08 -11.73
C SER A 526 19.59 -14.22 -11.58
N GLY A 527 19.50 -12.91 -11.78
CA GLY A 527 20.59 -11.96 -11.54
C GLY A 527 21.03 -11.93 -10.08
N ILE A 528 20.11 -12.03 -9.12
CA ILE A 528 20.41 -12.11 -7.69
C ILE A 528 21.06 -13.45 -7.35
N GLU A 529 20.49 -14.56 -7.81
CA GLU A 529 20.98 -15.92 -7.54
C GLU A 529 22.40 -16.14 -8.09
N THR A 530 22.70 -15.59 -9.26
CA THR A 530 24.03 -15.67 -9.91
C THR A 530 25.03 -14.64 -9.38
N GLY A 531 24.61 -13.70 -8.54
CA GLY A 531 25.46 -12.65 -7.99
C GLY A 531 25.79 -11.52 -8.98
N ILE A 532 25.06 -11.40 -10.09
CA ILE A 532 25.14 -10.24 -10.99
C ILE A 532 24.52 -9.01 -10.31
N ILE A 533 23.42 -9.21 -9.58
CA ILE A 533 22.74 -8.17 -8.80
C ILE A 533 23.10 -8.39 -7.33
N THR A 534 23.82 -7.43 -6.74
CA THR A 534 24.37 -7.57 -5.38
C THR A 534 23.89 -6.51 -4.40
N SER A 535 23.05 -5.55 -4.82
CA SER A 535 22.59 -4.45 -3.96
C SER A 535 21.07 -4.29 -3.99
N LEU A 536 20.52 -3.84 -2.86
CA LEU A 536 19.10 -3.52 -2.71
C LEU A 536 18.68 -2.35 -3.61
N GLU A 537 19.57 -1.39 -3.85
CA GLU A 537 19.33 -0.24 -4.72
C GLU A 537 19.09 -0.65 -6.18
N THR A 538 19.88 -1.60 -6.71
CA THR A 538 19.68 -2.11 -8.07
C THR A 538 18.33 -2.83 -8.18
N ILE A 539 17.95 -3.62 -7.17
CA ILE A 539 16.64 -4.29 -7.12
C ILE A 539 15.50 -3.26 -7.15
N HIS A 540 15.57 -2.21 -6.34
CA HIS A 540 14.55 -1.15 -6.33
C HIS A 540 14.49 -0.38 -7.65
N SER A 541 15.65 -0.09 -8.25
CA SER A 541 15.73 0.57 -9.55
C SER A 541 15.09 -0.27 -10.65
N THR A 542 15.26 -1.59 -10.61
CA THR A 542 14.58 -2.52 -11.54
C THR A 542 13.06 -2.47 -11.36
N PHE A 543 12.54 -2.48 -10.13
CA PHE A 543 11.09 -2.33 -9.91
C PHE A 543 10.55 -0.99 -10.41
N ALA A 544 11.27 0.10 -10.17
CA ALA A 544 10.91 1.43 -10.64
C ALA A 544 10.92 1.52 -12.18
N GLU A 545 11.89 0.88 -12.84
CA GLU A 545 11.97 0.80 -14.30
C GLU A 545 10.80 0.00 -14.89
N LEU A 546 10.46 -1.15 -14.30
CA LEU A 546 9.30 -1.95 -14.72
C LEU A 546 7.99 -1.16 -14.57
N HIS A 547 7.83 -0.43 -13.45
CA HIS A 547 6.66 0.42 -13.22
C HIS A 547 6.57 1.58 -14.21
N LYS A 548 7.70 2.27 -14.47
CA LYS A 548 7.79 3.37 -15.43
C LYS A 548 7.45 2.91 -16.85
N ASN A 549 7.92 1.73 -17.25
CA ASN A 549 7.73 1.17 -18.59
C ASN A 549 6.43 0.35 -18.71
N TYR A 550 5.54 0.39 -17.71
CA TYR A 550 4.33 -0.45 -17.64
C TYR A 550 3.50 -0.46 -18.93
N TYR A 551 3.23 0.70 -19.54
CA TYR A 551 2.37 0.79 -20.73
C TYR A 551 3.01 0.26 -22.01
N ASP A 552 4.35 0.27 -22.10
CA ASP A 552 5.06 -0.37 -23.21
C ASP A 552 5.10 -1.89 -23.02
N LEU A 553 5.33 -2.37 -21.79
CA LEU A 553 5.27 -3.78 -21.45
C LEU A 553 3.85 -4.34 -21.67
N GLU A 554 2.83 -3.62 -21.18
CA GLU A 554 1.42 -3.96 -21.38
C GLU A 554 1.09 -4.11 -22.86
N TRP A 555 1.66 -3.26 -23.72
CA TRP A 555 1.39 -3.32 -25.15
C TRP A 555 1.97 -4.57 -25.79
N THR A 556 3.20 -4.96 -25.46
CA THR A 556 3.79 -6.22 -25.94
C THR A 556 2.89 -7.41 -25.59
N TRP A 557 2.34 -7.44 -24.38
CA TRP A 557 1.37 -8.45 -23.97
C TRP A 557 0.06 -8.37 -24.76
N ALA A 558 -0.53 -7.17 -24.85
CA ALA A 558 -1.81 -6.95 -25.53
C ALA A 558 -1.71 -7.28 -27.02
N TYR A 559 -0.56 -7.03 -27.66
CA TYR A 559 -0.25 -7.39 -29.04
C TYR A 559 -0.37 -8.90 -29.27
N GLU A 560 0.23 -9.72 -28.41
CA GLU A 560 0.15 -11.19 -28.51
C GLU A 560 -1.26 -11.71 -28.27
N VAL A 561 -1.93 -11.20 -27.24
CA VAL A 561 -3.27 -11.65 -26.83
C VAL A 561 -4.32 -11.24 -27.85
N THR A 562 -4.22 -10.04 -28.42
CA THR A 562 -5.11 -9.55 -29.50
C THR A 562 -5.10 -10.51 -30.68
N GLN A 563 -3.92 -10.97 -31.11
CA GLN A 563 -3.81 -11.88 -32.25
C GLN A 563 -4.53 -13.20 -32.00
N LYS A 564 -4.38 -13.76 -30.79
CA LYS A 564 -5.04 -15.01 -30.39
C LYS A 564 -6.54 -14.83 -30.21
N TRP A 565 -6.96 -13.74 -29.56
CA TRP A 565 -8.34 -13.49 -29.18
C TRP A 565 -9.24 -13.20 -30.38
N TYR A 566 -8.77 -12.36 -31.32
CA TYR A 566 -9.52 -12.04 -32.53
C TYR A 566 -9.22 -12.97 -33.71
N GLY A 567 -8.21 -13.85 -33.60
CA GLY A 567 -7.79 -14.73 -34.68
C GLY A 567 -7.18 -13.99 -35.87
N LYS A 568 -6.69 -12.76 -35.68
CA LYS A 568 -6.13 -11.89 -36.72
C LYS A 568 -4.68 -11.59 -36.44
N SER A 569 -3.78 -11.83 -37.40
CA SER A 569 -2.38 -11.45 -37.23
C SER A 569 -2.22 -9.94 -37.40
N ILE A 570 -1.56 -9.28 -36.45
CA ILE A 570 -1.32 -7.83 -36.52
C ILE A 570 -0.42 -7.47 -37.71
N SER A 571 0.45 -8.39 -38.14
CA SER A 571 1.27 -8.23 -39.36
C SER A 571 0.44 -8.10 -40.65
N LYS A 572 -0.83 -8.55 -40.64
CA LYS A 572 -1.74 -8.54 -41.79
C LYS A 572 -2.98 -7.67 -41.56
N ILE A 573 -3.09 -7.03 -40.39
CA ILE A 573 -4.29 -6.29 -40.00
C ILE A 573 -4.56 -5.13 -40.98
N THR A 574 -5.82 -4.88 -41.26
CA THR A 574 -6.28 -3.78 -42.12
C THR A 574 -7.09 -2.76 -41.32
N ALA A 575 -7.37 -1.60 -41.92
CA ALA A 575 -8.29 -0.61 -41.36
C ALA A 575 -9.72 -1.18 -41.16
N GLU A 576 -10.15 -2.14 -41.99
CA GLU A 576 -11.41 -2.86 -41.82
C GLU A 576 -11.40 -3.71 -40.55
N ASP A 577 -10.31 -4.46 -40.32
CA ASP A 577 -10.15 -5.27 -39.12
C ASP A 577 -10.14 -4.41 -37.85
N ILE A 578 -9.43 -3.27 -37.88
CA ILE A 578 -9.41 -2.31 -36.78
C ILE A 578 -10.83 -1.75 -36.55
N THR A 579 -11.57 -1.45 -37.61
CA THR A 579 -12.96 -0.98 -37.51
C THR A 579 -13.86 -2.00 -36.82
N GLU A 580 -13.72 -3.29 -37.17
CA GLU A 580 -14.46 -4.38 -36.49
C GLU A 580 -14.10 -4.46 -35.00
N ILE A 581 -12.81 -4.47 -34.67
CA ILE A 581 -12.34 -4.52 -33.28
C ILE A 581 -12.85 -3.32 -32.48
N VAL A 582 -12.82 -2.11 -33.06
CA VAL A 582 -13.32 -0.89 -32.41
C VAL A 582 -14.84 -0.97 -32.20
N ASN A 583 -15.59 -1.56 -33.12
CA ASN A 583 -17.03 -1.77 -32.93
C ASN A 583 -17.33 -2.79 -31.82
N ILE A 584 -16.59 -3.90 -31.75
CA ILE A 584 -16.69 -4.89 -30.66
C ILE A 584 -16.34 -4.24 -29.32
N TRP A 585 -15.27 -3.46 -29.29
CA TRP A 585 -14.86 -2.68 -28.12
C TRP A 585 -15.94 -1.70 -27.67
N LYS A 586 -16.53 -0.96 -28.63
CA LYS A 586 -17.59 0.02 -28.36
C LYS A 586 -18.82 -0.64 -27.73
N ASP A 587 -19.30 -1.77 -28.28
CA ASP A 587 -20.38 -2.55 -27.67
C ASP A 587 -20.00 -3.00 -26.25
N ALA A 588 -18.80 -3.54 -26.07
CA ALA A 588 -18.35 -4.04 -24.78
C ALA A 588 -18.28 -2.93 -23.71
N VAL A 589 -17.76 -1.75 -24.05
CA VAL A 589 -17.70 -0.60 -23.15
C VAL A 589 -19.09 -0.09 -22.81
N VAL A 590 -19.90 0.22 -23.82
CA VAL A 590 -21.23 0.80 -23.63
C VAL A 590 -22.12 -0.16 -22.84
N SER A 591 -22.17 -1.44 -23.21
CA SER A 591 -23.00 -2.42 -22.49
C SER A 591 -22.55 -2.65 -21.04
N LEU A 592 -21.24 -2.63 -20.74
CA LEU A 592 -20.77 -2.72 -19.34
C LEU A 592 -21.14 -1.47 -18.54
N ASP A 593 -21.04 -0.29 -19.15
CA ASP A 593 -21.38 0.97 -18.50
C ASP A 593 -22.90 1.14 -18.32
N GLU A 594 -23.72 0.63 -19.25
CA GLU A 594 -25.18 0.51 -19.09
C GLU A 594 -25.55 -0.44 -17.94
N MET A 595 -24.85 -1.58 -17.81
CA MET A 595 -25.02 -2.48 -16.67
C MET A 595 -24.63 -1.81 -15.34
N LEU A 596 -23.56 -1.01 -15.34
CA LEU A 596 -23.11 -0.22 -14.21
C LEU A 596 -24.14 0.86 -13.83
N TYR A 597 -24.72 1.54 -14.83
CA TYR A 597 -25.80 2.51 -14.65
C TYR A 597 -27.04 1.85 -14.04
N ALA A 598 -27.44 0.68 -14.54
CA ALA A 598 -28.55 -0.09 -14.00
C ALA A 598 -28.29 -0.56 -12.55
N ASP A 599 -27.04 -0.88 -12.20
CA ASP A 599 -26.64 -1.21 -10.84
C ASP A 599 -26.70 0.03 -9.92
N ALA A 600 -26.21 1.18 -10.38
CA ALA A 600 -26.31 2.45 -9.66
C ALA A 600 -27.77 2.83 -9.34
N LYS A 601 -28.70 2.57 -10.27
CA LYS A 601 -30.13 2.84 -10.06
C LYS A 601 -30.71 2.11 -8.85
N LYS A 602 -30.15 0.96 -8.46
CA LYS A 602 -30.60 0.22 -7.26
C LYS A 602 -30.32 0.99 -5.96
N GLU A 603 -29.25 1.79 -5.91
CA GLU A 603 -28.92 2.65 -4.76
C GLU A 603 -29.98 3.76 -4.52
N PHE A 604 -30.87 4.02 -5.49
CA PHE A 604 -31.94 5.05 -5.42
C PHE A 604 -33.36 4.45 -5.36
N SER A 605 -33.45 3.11 -5.21
CA SER A 605 -34.73 2.39 -5.12
C SER A 605 -35.47 2.66 -3.81
N MET A 606 -36.77 2.35 -3.76
CA MET A 606 -37.60 2.53 -2.54
C MET A 606 -37.04 1.82 -1.31
N THR A 607 -36.40 0.66 -1.49
CA THR A 607 -35.75 -0.10 -0.42
C THR A 607 -34.51 0.63 0.13
N ALA A 608 -33.80 1.37 -0.71
CA ALA A 608 -32.64 2.18 -0.31
C ALA A 608 -33.03 3.44 0.47
N LYS A 609 -34.29 3.88 0.39
CA LYS A 609 -34.83 5.02 1.14
C LYS A 609 -35.19 4.68 2.60
N THR A 610 -34.86 3.48 3.08
CA THR A 610 -35.16 3.06 4.47
C THR A 610 -34.42 3.97 5.46
N GLY A 611 -35.15 4.55 6.43
CA GLY A 611 -34.59 5.45 7.44
C GLY A 611 -34.62 6.95 7.09
N PHE A 612 -35.08 7.33 5.89
CA PHE A 612 -35.32 8.73 5.53
C PHE A 612 -36.77 9.12 5.85
N GLY A 613 -36.99 10.34 6.35
CA GLY A 613 -38.28 10.82 6.81
C GLY A 613 -38.89 9.91 7.88
N VAL A 614 -38.11 9.58 8.92
CA VAL A 614 -38.42 8.55 9.95
C VAL A 614 -39.79 8.75 10.61
N ASP A 615 -40.19 10.00 10.81
CA ASP A 615 -41.47 10.43 11.38
C ASP A 615 -42.39 11.10 10.34
N GLY A 616 -42.01 11.07 9.06
CA GLY A 616 -42.68 11.74 7.96
C GLY A 616 -43.51 10.82 7.06
N ASN A 617 -44.30 11.43 6.19
CA ASN A 617 -45.02 10.73 5.14
C ASN A 617 -44.08 10.36 3.96
N SER A 618 -44.62 9.67 2.96
CA SER A 618 -43.85 9.25 1.77
C SER A 618 -43.21 10.41 1.01
N GLN A 619 -43.83 11.59 1.00
CA GLN A 619 -43.28 12.77 0.34
C GLN A 619 -42.10 13.33 1.14
N GLN A 620 -42.24 13.49 2.46
CA GLN A 620 -41.15 13.93 3.34
C GLN A 620 -39.96 12.97 3.29
N LYS A 621 -40.22 11.65 3.28
CA LYS A 621 -39.21 10.62 3.07
C LYS A 621 -38.47 10.77 1.74
N ASN A 622 -39.18 11.07 0.66
CA ASN A 622 -38.55 11.30 -0.65
C ASN A 622 -37.71 12.58 -0.64
N THR A 623 -38.25 13.68 -0.12
CA THR A 623 -37.52 14.95 -0.04
C THR A 623 -36.29 14.82 0.84
N ASP A 624 -36.38 14.18 2.00
CA ASP A 624 -35.24 13.93 2.89
C ASP A 624 -34.17 13.08 2.18
N PHE A 625 -34.57 11.98 1.53
CA PHE A 625 -33.65 11.19 0.71
C PHE A 625 -32.97 12.02 -0.36
N GLU A 626 -33.70 12.86 -1.10
CA GLU A 626 -33.16 13.71 -2.16
C GLU A 626 -32.21 14.78 -1.62
N GLN A 627 -32.48 15.36 -0.46
CA GLN A 627 -31.60 16.36 0.16
C GLN A 627 -30.29 15.73 0.66
N VAL A 628 -30.33 14.49 1.16
CA VAL A 628 -29.14 13.82 1.72
C VAL A 628 -28.34 13.07 0.67
N ARG A 629 -29.01 12.36 -0.25
CA ARG A 629 -28.39 11.49 -1.26
C ARG A 629 -28.31 12.13 -2.65
N GLY A 630 -29.04 13.23 -2.87
CA GLY A 630 -29.27 13.79 -4.19
C GLY A 630 -30.34 13.02 -4.98
N VAL A 631 -30.68 13.57 -6.15
CA VAL A 631 -31.46 12.86 -7.17
C VAL A 631 -30.53 12.07 -8.08
N PHE A 632 -31.05 10.98 -8.65
CA PHE A 632 -30.25 10.03 -9.44
C PHE A 632 -29.55 10.71 -10.63
N ASP A 633 -30.27 11.55 -11.38
CA ASP A 633 -29.74 12.21 -12.59
C ASP A 633 -28.69 13.28 -12.28
N SER A 634 -28.70 13.86 -11.07
CA SER A 634 -27.69 14.83 -10.63
C SER A 634 -26.52 14.17 -9.88
N ASN A 635 -26.55 12.86 -9.67
CA ASN A 635 -25.49 12.18 -8.93
C ASN A 635 -24.16 12.23 -9.71
N PRO A 636 -23.05 12.72 -9.11
CA PRO A 636 -21.77 12.87 -9.81
C PRO A 636 -21.23 11.57 -10.43
N PHE A 637 -21.48 10.42 -9.79
CA PHE A 637 -21.06 9.13 -10.33
C PHE A 637 -21.86 8.78 -11.59
N VAL A 638 -23.19 8.95 -11.55
CA VAL A 638 -24.07 8.68 -12.70
C VAL A 638 -23.72 9.58 -13.89
N GLN A 639 -23.46 10.87 -13.65
CA GLN A 639 -22.99 11.79 -14.67
C GLN A 639 -21.63 11.37 -15.25
N THR A 640 -20.72 10.88 -14.40
CA THR A 640 -19.42 10.37 -14.86
C THR A 640 -19.58 9.14 -15.75
N VAL A 641 -20.52 8.23 -15.45
CA VAL A 641 -20.81 7.05 -16.27
C VAL A 641 -21.40 7.47 -17.63
N ASN A 642 -22.40 8.35 -17.64
CA ASN A 642 -23.00 8.83 -18.89
C ASN A 642 -21.98 9.56 -19.78
N LYS A 643 -21.16 10.43 -19.16
CA LYS A 643 -20.07 11.10 -19.86
C LYS A 643 -19.03 10.11 -20.39
N HIS A 644 -18.69 9.08 -19.62
CA HIS A 644 -17.77 8.04 -20.07
C HIS A 644 -18.34 7.27 -21.28
N ILE A 645 -19.64 6.95 -21.30
CA ILE A 645 -20.31 6.35 -22.46
C ILE A 645 -20.19 7.25 -23.69
N GLU A 646 -20.49 8.54 -23.55
CA GLU A 646 -20.40 9.52 -24.63
C GLU A 646 -18.95 9.66 -25.14
N ASP A 647 -18.00 9.92 -24.25
CA ASP A 647 -16.58 10.10 -24.56
C ASP A 647 -16.00 8.88 -25.28
N LYS A 648 -16.33 7.67 -24.83
CA LYS A 648 -15.85 6.42 -25.44
C LYS A 648 -16.53 6.13 -26.78
N THR A 649 -17.82 6.44 -26.91
CA THR A 649 -18.53 6.35 -28.19
C THR A 649 -17.91 7.28 -29.23
N ASN A 650 -17.67 8.53 -28.84
CA ASN A 650 -17.03 9.53 -29.69
C ASN A 650 -15.60 9.12 -30.07
N LEU A 651 -14.81 8.60 -29.12
CA LEU A 651 -13.46 8.09 -29.38
C LEU A 651 -13.45 6.95 -30.41
N GLY A 652 -14.38 6.00 -30.29
CA GLY A 652 -14.49 4.90 -31.26
C GLY A 652 -14.90 5.39 -32.65
N ASN A 653 -15.92 6.26 -32.72
CA ASN A 653 -16.39 6.82 -33.98
C ASN A 653 -15.33 7.71 -34.65
N GLU A 654 -14.55 8.46 -33.87
CA GLU A 654 -13.43 9.26 -34.36
C GLU A 654 -12.37 8.39 -35.03
N LEU A 655 -11.90 7.33 -34.36
CA LEU A 655 -10.90 6.44 -34.94
C LEU A 655 -11.44 5.76 -36.21
N ILE A 656 -12.67 5.26 -36.20
CA ILE A 656 -13.32 4.66 -37.38
C ILE A 656 -13.37 5.67 -38.52
N GLY A 657 -13.81 6.90 -38.27
CA GLY A 657 -13.85 7.96 -39.27
C GLY A 657 -12.46 8.31 -39.81
N ARG A 658 -11.44 8.35 -38.94
CA ARG A 658 -10.06 8.66 -39.31
C ARG A 658 -9.44 7.62 -40.24
N ILE A 659 -9.76 6.33 -40.06
CA ILE A 659 -9.22 5.23 -40.87
C ILE A 659 -10.15 4.77 -41.99
N ALA A 660 -11.39 5.29 -42.07
CA ALA A 660 -12.36 4.92 -43.10
C ALA A 660 -11.83 5.04 -44.55
N PRO A 661 -11.04 6.06 -44.92
CA PRO A 661 -10.45 6.14 -46.26
C PRO A 661 -9.51 4.96 -46.59
N LEU A 662 -8.96 4.32 -45.58
CA LEU A 662 -8.00 3.23 -45.71
C LEU A 662 -8.66 1.85 -45.93
N VAL A 663 -9.98 1.76 -45.75
CA VAL A 663 -10.74 0.51 -45.92
C VAL A 663 -10.75 0.05 -47.38
N TYR A 664 -10.59 0.98 -48.34
CA TYR A 664 -10.63 0.70 -49.78
C TYR A 664 -9.26 0.84 -50.47
N THR A 665 -8.19 1.03 -49.70
CA THR A 665 -6.82 1.08 -50.23
C THR A 665 -6.06 -0.18 -49.77
N GLU A 666 -5.52 -0.94 -50.73
CA GLU A 666 -4.77 -2.16 -50.46
C GLU A 666 -3.49 -1.90 -49.66
#